data_AF-D7V0J4-F1
#
_entry.id   AF-D7V0J4-F1
#
_cell.length_a   1.000
_cell.length_b   1.000
_cell.length_c   1.000
_cell.angle_alpha   90.00
_cell.angle_beta   90.00
_cell.angle_gamma   90.00
#
_symmetry.space_group_name_H-M   'P 1'
#
loop_
_entity.id
_entity.type
_entity.pdbx_description
1 polymer ?
#
loop_
_entity_poly.entity_id
_entity_poly.type
_entity_poly.pdbx_seq_one_letter_code
_entity_poly.pdbx_strand_id
1 'polypeptide(L)'
;MLEARRKEKRYMVKAISSNLGYPRLGEKREWKRALERYWNGAISQEELEKETKQIRLQSLKKQQEKGVELIPVGDFSYYDHILDTSLTFGVIPKRFETDQPSLDTYFEIARGRENAVASEMTKWFNTNYHYIVPELKDAAPHLAFNRPLKYYLEAKEELGIDGKPVVVGPITYLKLGKGSEGDFEGLLDQFIPLYTQLIKELEEGGVKWVQIDEPYLATSFPKEELALYKKTYEAIRAAAPEIKIELQTYFESLDYYEDIVKLPVDAIGIDFVHDHGESLEALEKFGFPADKILGVGIINGRNVWRSDLAKQKALLEKIVTLAKAEIIFVQPSNSLLHVPVTKKTEPDLEEVLWNGLSFADEKLDEIVLLTKALNGEETADFAASTNAVAALNASSHRNNNEVQTAIKNLENVTVERDLPFAERIKQQHEWLKLPLLPTTTIGSFPQSPEVRKKRAEWLKGNLSDSDYDTYIKAEIKRWIEIQEDLDIDVLVHGEFERTDMVEYFGQKLAGFKATKFGWVQSYGSRAVRPPLIYGDVAFTEEITVKESVYAQSLTDRPVKGMLTAPVTIINWSFVRDDIPKSEVANQVGLALRTEVEALEANGIRVIQVDEPALREGLPLKESRWKEYLEDAVYSFKLTTTSVKNDTQIHTHMCYSDFDDIIDTISALDADVISIETSRSHGEIISTFEEVTYDKEIGLGVYDIHSPRVPTVEEIQDNIKRALRAIDVKQFWINPDCGLKTRKEPETIAALKDMVKATKEIRAEYQVTEK
;
A
#
# COMPACT_ATOMS: atom_id res chain seq x y z
N MET A 1 -28.89 51.62 23.25
CA MET A 1 -28.90 51.09 21.87
C MET A 1 -27.63 51.36 21.05
N LEU A 2 -26.61 52.05 21.60
CA LEU A 2 -25.30 52.25 20.93
C LEU A 2 -24.16 51.41 21.53
N GLU A 3 -24.38 50.72 22.66
CA GLU A 3 -23.40 49.79 23.25
C GLU A 3 -23.63 48.31 22.87
N ALA A 4 -24.77 47.97 22.28
CA ALA A 4 -25.09 46.61 21.82
C ALA A 4 -24.62 46.30 20.37
N ARG A 5 -23.90 47.23 19.72
CA ARG A 5 -23.33 47.07 18.37
C ARG A 5 -21.79 46.92 18.36
N ARG A 6 -21.17 46.75 19.53
CA ARG A 6 -19.74 46.46 19.68
C ARG A 6 -19.55 45.15 20.43
N LYS A 7 -19.56 44.02 19.70
CA LYS A 7 -18.80 42.76 19.95
C LYS A 7 -19.38 41.57 19.17
N GLU A 8 -19.40 41.69 17.85
CA GLU A 8 -19.10 40.55 16.98
C GLU A 8 -17.99 41.04 16.05
N LYS A 9 -16.78 41.17 16.59
CA LYS A 9 -15.60 41.13 15.72
C LYS A 9 -15.60 39.70 15.20
N ARG A 10 -16.12 39.48 13.99
CA ARG A 10 -15.85 38.27 13.23
C ARG A 10 -14.32 38.15 13.21
N TYR A 11 -13.77 37.20 13.96
CA TYR A 11 -12.35 36.90 13.94
C TYR A 11 -12.03 36.57 12.48
N MET A 12 -11.39 37.49 11.75
CA MET A 12 -10.92 37.17 10.41
C MET A 12 -9.61 36.42 10.60
N VAL A 13 -9.70 35.10 10.51
CA VAL A 13 -8.53 34.23 10.42
C VAL A 13 -7.76 34.57 9.15
N LYS A 14 -6.43 34.51 9.20
CA LYS A 14 -5.60 34.49 8.00
C LYS A 14 -5.32 33.03 7.62
N ALA A 15 -5.96 32.55 6.56
CA ALA A 15 -5.67 31.24 5.99
C ALA A 15 -4.48 31.33 5.02
N ILE A 16 -3.59 30.35 5.07
CA ILE A 16 -2.45 30.21 4.15
C ILE A 16 -2.53 28.83 3.48
N SER A 17 -2.38 28.79 2.17
CA SER A 17 -2.38 27.54 1.40
C SER A 17 -1.03 26.82 1.55
N SER A 18 -1.08 25.54 1.91
CA SER A 18 0.11 24.70 2.17
C SER A 18 -0.04 23.34 1.49
N ASN A 19 1.10 22.74 1.12
CA ASN A 19 1.18 21.35 0.71
C ASN A 19 2.25 20.62 1.54
N LEU A 20 2.10 19.30 1.66
CA LEU A 20 2.96 18.44 2.50
C LEU A 20 3.98 17.63 1.68
N GLY A 21 3.71 17.44 0.39
CA GLY A 21 4.58 16.76 -0.57
C GLY A 21 3.85 16.55 -1.90
N TYR A 22 4.59 16.27 -2.97
CA TYR A 22 4.03 16.17 -4.32
C TYR A 22 4.52 14.90 -5.07
N PRO A 23 3.70 14.29 -5.96
CA PRO A 23 4.12 13.09 -6.67
C PRO A 23 5.36 13.32 -7.54
N ARG A 24 6.30 12.37 -7.45
CA ARG A 24 7.62 12.48 -8.10
C ARG A 24 7.70 11.86 -9.50
N LEU A 25 6.72 11.01 -9.86
CA LEU A 25 6.74 10.22 -11.09
C LEU A 25 6.79 11.07 -12.37
N GLY A 26 6.18 12.26 -12.33
CA GLY A 26 5.80 13.00 -13.53
C GLY A 26 4.51 12.45 -14.15
N GLU A 27 3.82 13.29 -14.93
CA GLU A 27 2.49 12.99 -15.49
C GLU A 27 2.45 11.70 -16.33
N LYS A 28 3.56 11.33 -16.96
CA LYS A 28 3.67 10.09 -17.75
C LYS A 28 4.83 9.24 -17.29
N ARG A 29 5.24 9.31 -16.02
CA ARG A 29 6.33 8.52 -15.42
C ARG A 29 7.71 8.84 -16.02
N GLU A 30 7.97 10.11 -16.34
CA GLU A 30 9.26 10.61 -16.81
C GLU A 30 10.39 10.21 -15.85
N TRP A 31 10.17 10.37 -14.55
CA TRP A 31 11.14 10.05 -13.50
C TRP A 31 11.52 8.57 -13.51
N LYS A 32 10.52 7.67 -13.64
CA LYS A 32 10.76 6.22 -13.74
C LYS A 32 11.66 5.90 -14.94
N ARG A 33 11.35 6.47 -16.11
CA ARG A 33 12.11 6.21 -17.34
C ARG A 33 13.56 6.68 -17.23
N ALA A 34 13.80 7.82 -16.59
CA ALA A 34 15.14 8.34 -16.35
C ALA A 34 15.95 7.36 -15.47
N LEU A 35 15.38 6.91 -14.35
CA LEU A 35 16.02 5.94 -13.46
C LEU A 35 16.34 4.61 -14.16
N GLU A 36 15.40 4.06 -14.91
CA GLU A 36 15.61 2.78 -15.59
C GLU A 36 16.67 2.86 -16.71
N ARG A 37 16.75 4.00 -17.41
CA ARG A 37 17.83 4.28 -18.38
C ARG A 37 19.18 4.44 -17.69
N TYR A 38 19.22 4.99 -16.48
CA TYR A 38 20.46 5.07 -15.72
C TYR A 38 20.92 3.65 -15.29
N TRP A 39 20.02 2.87 -14.70
CA TRP A 39 20.32 1.52 -14.22
C TRP A 39 20.70 0.50 -15.28
N ASN A 40 20.31 0.73 -16.54
CA ASN A 40 20.72 -0.11 -17.67
C ASN A 40 21.94 0.45 -18.45
N GLY A 41 22.55 1.53 -17.95
CA GLY A 41 23.74 2.16 -18.54
C GLY A 41 23.47 2.98 -19.80
N ALA A 42 22.21 3.33 -20.10
CA ALA A 42 21.85 4.13 -21.28
C ALA A 42 22.03 5.65 -21.09
N ILE A 43 22.17 6.13 -19.86
CA ILE A 43 22.53 7.53 -19.54
C ILE A 43 23.53 7.60 -18.39
N SER A 44 24.28 8.69 -18.34
CA SER A 44 25.19 9.04 -17.25
C SER A 44 24.45 9.57 -16.02
N GLN A 45 25.15 9.64 -14.88
CA GLN A 45 24.63 10.26 -13.65
C GLN A 45 24.29 11.74 -13.87
N GLU A 46 25.11 12.49 -14.60
CA GLU A 46 24.87 13.91 -14.90
C GLU A 46 23.57 14.10 -15.69
N GLU A 47 23.31 13.22 -16.67
CA GLU A 47 22.07 13.23 -17.44
C GLU A 47 20.85 12.89 -16.57
N LEU A 48 20.96 11.90 -15.68
CA LEU A 48 19.90 11.57 -14.73
C LEU A 48 19.59 12.76 -13.79
N GLU A 49 20.62 13.38 -13.23
CA GLU A 49 20.48 14.54 -12.34
C GLU A 49 19.84 15.73 -13.07
N LYS A 50 20.21 15.96 -14.34
CA LYS A 50 19.61 16.99 -15.19
C LYS A 50 18.15 16.71 -15.52
N GLU A 51 17.81 15.52 -16.00
CA GLU A 51 16.42 15.14 -16.33
C GLU A 51 15.54 15.23 -15.07
N THR A 52 16.00 14.71 -13.93
CA THR A 52 15.24 14.77 -12.67
C THR A 52 15.14 16.17 -12.08
N LYS A 53 16.16 17.03 -12.24
CA LYS A 53 16.08 18.46 -11.89
C LYS A 53 15.00 19.17 -12.67
N GLN A 54 14.89 18.93 -13.97
CA GLN A 54 13.84 19.53 -14.79
C GLN A 54 12.44 19.13 -14.32
N ILE A 55 12.23 17.85 -13.98
CA ILE A 55 10.95 17.36 -13.45
C ILE A 55 10.64 18.04 -12.11
N ARG A 56 11.60 18.12 -11.18
CA ARG A 56 11.40 18.81 -9.89
C ARG A 56 11.02 20.27 -10.07
N LEU A 57 11.77 21.03 -10.86
CA LEU A 57 11.51 22.45 -11.09
C LEU A 57 10.16 22.69 -11.75
N GLN A 58 9.74 21.82 -12.68
CA GLN A 58 8.40 21.88 -13.27
C GLN A 58 7.30 21.65 -12.23
N SER A 59 7.45 20.66 -11.34
CA SER A 59 6.49 20.41 -10.26
C SER A 59 6.42 21.57 -9.26
N LEU A 60 7.56 22.15 -8.88
CA LEU A 60 7.61 23.32 -7.98
C LEU A 60 6.95 24.55 -8.62
N LYS A 61 7.30 24.84 -9.88
CA LYS A 61 6.71 25.94 -10.63
C LYS A 61 5.20 25.77 -10.78
N LYS A 62 4.73 24.56 -11.04
CA LYS A 62 3.30 24.25 -11.13
C LYS A 62 2.55 24.58 -9.82
N GLN A 63 3.12 24.21 -8.67
CA GLN A 63 2.54 24.54 -7.36
C GLN A 63 2.49 26.06 -7.13
N GLN A 64 3.56 26.78 -7.50
CA GLN A 64 3.62 28.24 -7.43
C GLN A 64 2.57 28.90 -8.34
N GLU A 65 2.42 28.44 -9.59
CA GLU A 65 1.45 28.96 -10.55
C GLU A 65 0.00 28.72 -10.13
N LYS A 66 -0.27 27.63 -9.41
CA LYS A 66 -1.58 27.35 -8.78
C LYS A 66 -1.87 28.27 -7.59
N GLY A 67 -0.86 28.95 -7.06
CA GLY A 67 -0.99 29.89 -5.95
C GLY A 67 -0.83 29.26 -4.56
N VAL A 68 -0.16 28.10 -4.46
CA VAL A 68 0.23 27.53 -3.16
C VAL A 68 1.29 28.42 -2.51
N GLU A 69 1.05 28.86 -1.28
CA GLU A 69 1.93 29.80 -0.58
C GLU A 69 3.09 29.09 0.13
N LEU A 70 2.82 27.98 0.81
CA LEU A 70 3.84 27.14 1.47
C LEU A 70 4.07 25.88 0.65
N ILE A 71 5.04 25.94 -0.25
CA ILE A 71 5.39 24.85 -1.17
C ILE A 71 6.44 23.94 -0.52
N PRO A 72 6.19 22.62 -0.39
CA PRO A 72 7.18 21.68 0.11
C PRO A 72 8.36 21.61 -0.85
N VAL A 73 9.58 21.58 -0.30
CA VAL A 73 10.82 21.39 -1.06
C VAL A 73 11.66 20.28 -0.41
N GLY A 74 12.50 19.61 -1.18
CA GLY A 74 13.26 18.45 -0.70
C GLY A 74 12.44 17.17 -0.52
N ASP A 75 11.13 17.23 -0.77
CA ASP A 75 10.20 16.09 -0.80
C ASP A 75 10.43 15.18 -2.03
N PHE A 76 11.24 15.56 -3.01
CA PHE A 76 11.71 14.68 -4.09
C PHE A 76 12.59 13.54 -3.55
N SER A 77 12.67 12.42 -4.27
CA SER A 77 13.62 11.33 -4.02
C SER A 77 14.02 10.62 -5.32
N TYR A 78 15.20 10.00 -5.35
CA TYR A 78 15.61 9.09 -6.44
C TYR A 78 15.06 7.67 -6.25
N TYR A 79 14.62 7.31 -5.04
CA TYR A 79 14.05 5.99 -4.76
C TYR A 79 13.07 6.08 -3.59
N ASP A 80 13.58 6.41 -2.41
CA ASP A 80 12.85 6.54 -1.15
C ASP A 80 13.45 7.64 -0.24
N HIS A 81 12.55 8.34 0.45
CA HIS A 81 12.85 9.43 1.36
C HIS A 81 13.40 9.00 2.74
N ILE A 82 13.11 7.77 3.18
CA ILE A 82 13.74 7.22 4.39
C ILE A 82 15.18 6.81 4.09
N LEU A 83 15.43 6.25 2.91
CA LEU A 83 16.79 6.06 2.42
C LEU A 83 17.53 7.40 2.25
N ASP A 84 16.87 8.44 1.73
CA ASP A 84 17.47 9.79 1.65
C ASP A 84 17.91 10.31 3.04
N THR A 85 17.11 10.03 4.08
CA THR A 85 17.42 10.38 5.48
C THR A 85 18.61 9.56 6.01
N SER A 86 18.66 8.27 5.68
CA SER A 86 19.78 7.40 6.06
C SER A 86 21.11 7.90 5.48
N LEU A 87 21.13 8.26 4.20
CA LEU A 87 22.33 8.81 3.56
C LEU A 87 22.69 10.19 4.10
N THR A 88 21.70 11.03 4.43
CA THR A 88 21.92 12.34 5.08
C THR A 88 22.71 12.19 6.39
N PHE A 89 22.42 11.14 7.17
CA PHE A 89 23.09 10.85 8.44
C PHE A 89 24.19 9.78 8.36
N GLY A 90 24.67 9.45 7.16
CA GLY A 90 25.76 8.47 6.98
C GLY A 90 25.42 7.06 7.47
N VAL A 91 24.14 6.73 7.62
CA VAL A 91 23.66 5.40 8.00
C VAL A 91 23.70 4.50 6.76
N ILE A 92 24.85 3.88 6.54
CA ILE A 92 25.12 2.97 5.42
C ILE A 92 25.46 1.58 5.99
N PRO A 93 24.77 0.52 5.56
CA PRO A 93 25.11 -0.83 6.01
C PRO A 93 26.53 -1.21 5.60
N LYS A 94 27.29 -1.85 6.50
CA LYS A 94 28.71 -2.25 6.29
C LYS A 94 28.97 -2.95 4.94
N ARG A 95 28.00 -3.74 4.43
CA ARG A 95 28.11 -4.44 3.14
C ARG A 95 28.11 -3.53 1.90
N PHE A 96 27.73 -2.26 2.07
CA PHE A 96 27.73 -1.20 1.05
C PHE A 96 28.67 -0.04 1.40
N GLU A 97 29.43 -0.16 2.48
CA GLU A 97 30.34 0.88 2.96
C GLU A 97 31.43 1.19 1.91
N THR A 98 31.71 2.48 1.74
CA THR A 98 32.70 3.02 0.80
C THR A 98 33.18 4.36 1.32
N ASP A 99 34.42 4.74 1.00
CA ASP A 99 35.03 6.00 1.44
C ASP A 99 34.28 7.24 0.90
N GLN A 100 33.60 7.10 -0.25
CA GLN A 100 32.83 8.17 -0.89
C GLN A 100 31.49 7.63 -1.41
N PRO A 101 30.44 7.62 -0.57
CA PRO A 101 29.11 7.22 -1.00
C PRO A 101 28.62 8.08 -2.16
N SER A 102 28.19 7.43 -3.24
CA SER A 102 27.68 8.07 -4.45
C SER A 102 26.19 7.77 -4.67
N LEU A 103 25.63 8.28 -5.76
CA LEU A 103 24.28 7.88 -6.18
C LEU A 103 24.20 6.39 -6.51
N ASP A 104 25.29 5.76 -6.92
CA ASP A 104 25.35 4.31 -7.10
C ASP A 104 25.25 3.59 -5.76
N THR A 105 25.97 4.03 -4.73
CA THR A 105 25.83 3.48 -3.37
C THR A 105 24.38 3.54 -2.89
N TYR A 106 23.70 4.66 -3.13
CA TYR A 106 22.27 4.80 -2.83
C TYR A 106 21.41 3.74 -3.53
N PHE A 107 21.63 3.49 -4.83
CA PHE A 107 20.91 2.44 -5.56
C PHE A 107 21.33 1.02 -5.17
N GLU A 108 22.59 0.78 -4.81
CA GLU A 108 23.08 -0.50 -4.32
C GLU A 108 22.41 -0.89 -3.00
N ILE A 109 22.22 0.06 -2.08
CA ILE A 109 21.45 -0.17 -0.84
C ILE A 109 20.01 -0.56 -1.19
N ALA A 110 19.36 0.19 -2.09
CA ALA A 110 17.96 -0.01 -2.44
C ALA A 110 17.67 -1.25 -3.30
N ARG A 111 18.63 -1.73 -4.09
CA ARG A 111 18.42 -2.74 -5.15
C ARG A 111 19.39 -3.92 -5.10
N GLY A 112 20.41 -3.86 -4.25
CA GLY A 112 21.48 -4.83 -4.16
C GLY A 112 22.52 -4.69 -5.28
N ARG A 113 23.59 -5.47 -5.16
CA ARG A 113 24.64 -5.69 -6.17
C ARG A 113 25.05 -7.16 -6.17
N GLU A 114 25.92 -7.57 -7.09
CA GLU A 114 26.29 -8.98 -7.30
C GLU A 114 26.65 -9.74 -6.01
N ASN A 115 27.35 -9.10 -5.09
CA ASN A 115 27.84 -9.72 -3.84
C ASN A 115 27.16 -9.18 -2.56
N ALA A 116 26.08 -8.38 -2.67
CA ALA A 116 25.38 -7.88 -1.49
C ALA A 116 23.87 -7.72 -1.74
N VAL A 117 23.07 -8.31 -0.85
CA VAL A 117 21.61 -8.22 -0.87
C VAL A 117 21.17 -6.82 -0.50
N ALA A 118 20.15 -6.31 -1.20
CA ALA A 118 19.50 -5.03 -0.91
C ALA A 118 19.07 -4.94 0.57
N SER A 119 18.98 -3.72 1.09
CA SER A 119 18.31 -3.50 2.37
C SER A 119 16.83 -3.86 2.28
N GLU A 120 16.29 -4.24 3.43
CA GLU A 120 14.88 -4.58 3.56
C GLU A 120 13.99 -3.39 3.19
N MET A 121 12.85 -3.71 2.60
CA MET A 121 11.85 -2.76 2.21
C MET A 121 10.52 -3.19 2.80
N THR A 122 9.82 -2.26 3.45
CA THR A 122 8.52 -2.52 4.08
C THR A 122 7.55 -1.37 3.82
N LYS A 123 6.27 -1.57 4.14
CA LYS A 123 5.21 -0.60 3.89
C LYS A 123 5.37 0.65 4.76
N TRP A 124 5.15 1.80 4.13
CA TRP A 124 5.04 3.08 4.82
C TRP A 124 3.65 3.17 5.47
N PHE A 125 3.59 2.85 6.76
CA PHE A 125 2.35 2.80 7.54
C PHE A 125 1.29 1.93 6.82
N ASN A 126 0.01 2.33 6.86
CA ASN A 126 -1.09 1.62 6.21
C ASN A 126 -1.28 2.07 4.75
N THR A 127 -0.20 2.36 4.01
CA THR A 127 -0.24 2.75 2.59
C THR A 127 0.31 1.67 1.64
N ASN A 128 0.18 1.90 0.33
CA ASN A 128 0.79 1.05 -0.71
C ASN A 128 2.19 1.53 -1.15
N TYR A 129 2.70 2.58 -0.49
CA TYR A 129 4.08 3.02 -0.64
C TYR A 129 4.99 2.20 0.27
N HIS A 130 6.22 1.92 -0.16
CA HIS A 130 7.22 1.22 0.64
C HIS A 130 8.47 2.08 0.79
N TYR A 131 9.13 1.93 1.93
CA TYR A 131 10.38 2.60 2.26
C TYR A 131 11.49 1.58 2.55
N ILE A 132 12.75 2.01 2.46
CA ILE A 132 13.90 1.19 2.81
C ILE A 132 14.16 1.31 4.31
N VAL A 133 14.12 0.18 5.01
CA VAL A 133 14.26 0.10 6.46
C VAL A 133 15.67 0.52 6.89
N PRO A 134 15.83 1.54 7.75
CA PRO A 134 17.13 1.91 8.30
C PRO A 134 17.78 0.76 9.09
N GLU A 135 19.05 0.48 8.80
CA GLU A 135 19.85 -0.50 9.55
C GLU A 135 20.69 0.24 10.59
N LEU A 136 20.19 0.33 11.82
CA LEU A 136 20.74 1.19 12.87
C LEU A 136 21.77 0.47 13.75
N LYS A 137 21.77 -0.86 13.73
CA LYS A 137 22.71 -1.68 14.50
C LYS A 137 24.15 -1.40 14.08
N ASP A 138 24.99 -1.05 15.05
CA ASP A 138 26.39 -0.64 14.86
C ASP A 138 26.59 0.58 13.94
N ALA A 139 25.53 1.35 13.63
CA ALA A 139 25.66 2.55 12.81
C ALA A 139 26.46 3.63 13.56
N ALA A 140 27.29 4.38 12.82
CA ALA A 140 28.05 5.53 13.33
C ALA A 140 27.51 6.80 12.66
N PRO A 141 26.33 7.30 13.09
CA PRO A 141 25.64 8.37 12.39
C PRO A 141 26.43 9.68 12.48
N HIS A 142 26.47 10.42 11.39
CA HIS A 142 27.05 11.75 11.28
C HIS A 142 26.37 12.51 10.15
N LEU A 143 26.30 13.85 10.22
CA LEU A 143 25.69 14.62 9.13
C LEU A 143 26.64 14.62 7.91
N ALA A 144 26.38 13.73 6.95
CA ALA A 144 27.21 13.55 5.76
C ALA A 144 26.96 14.67 4.73
N PHE A 145 25.70 15.07 4.55
CA PHE A 145 25.31 16.20 3.71
C PHE A 145 23.92 16.71 4.08
N ASN A 146 23.70 18.02 4.02
CA ASN A 146 22.40 18.62 4.27
C ASN A 146 21.54 18.63 2.99
N ARG A 147 20.87 17.50 2.74
CA ARG A 147 20.01 17.31 1.57
C ARG A 147 18.85 18.32 1.49
N PRO A 148 18.10 18.59 2.58
CA PRO A 148 17.01 19.57 2.52
C PRO A 148 17.51 20.97 2.14
N LEU A 149 18.68 21.39 2.64
CA LEU A 149 19.28 22.67 2.29
C LEU A 149 19.64 22.74 0.80
N LYS A 150 20.22 21.68 0.23
CA LYS A 150 20.53 21.61 -1.20
C LYS A 150 19.30 21.89 -2.08
N TYR A 151 18.17 21.25 -1.78
CA TYR A 151 16.95 21.42 -2.58
C TYR A 151 16.20 22.73 -2.30
N TYR A 152 16.31 23.25 -1.07
CA TYR A 152 15.87 24.61 -0.77
C TYR A 152 16.59 25.64 -1.63
N LEU A 153 17.93 25.59 -1.66
CA LEU A 153 18.74 26.52 -2.45
C LEU A 153 18.43 26.38 -3.95
N GLU A 154 18.27 25.15 -4.47
CA GLU A 154 17.83 24.91 -5.85
C GLU A 154 16.49 25.61 -6.15
N ALA A 155 15.47 25.45 -5.30
CA ALA A 155 14.16 26.08 -5.50
C ALA A 155 14.24 27.61 -5.39
N LYS A 156 15.05 28.11 -4.44
CA LYS A 156 15.22 29.53 -4.19
C LYS A 156 15.93 30.25 -5.33
N GLU A 157 17.02 29.66 -5.83
CA GLU A 157 17.84 30.24 -6.90
C GLU A 157 17.15 30.15 -8.26
N GLU A 158 16.52 29.03 -8.59
CA GLU A 158 15.95 28.79 -9.91
C GLU A 158 14.56 29.40 -10.10
N LEU A 159 13.74 29.45 -9.02
CA LEU A 159 12.32 29.84 -9.09
C LEU A 159 11.92 30.95 -8.11
N GLY A 160 12.85 31.41 -7.26
CA GLY A 160 12.53 32.41 -6.23
C GLY A 160 11.61 31.88 -5.13
N ILE A 161 11.41 30.57 -5.04
CA ILE A 161 10.52 29.94 -4.05
C ILE A 161 11.23 29.90 -2.71
N ASP A 162 10.66 30.57 -1.69
CA ASP A 162 11.12 30.42 -0.30
C ASP A 162 10.89 28.98 0.18
N GLY A 163 9.76 28.36 -0.16
CA GLY A 163 9.50 26.95 0.12
C GLY A 163 9.54 26.57 1.60
N LYS A 164 9.29 25.28 1.86
CA LYS A 164 9.31 24.66 3.18
C LYS A 164 10.01 23.30 3.07
N PRO A 165 11.29 23.18 3.46
CA PRO A 165 12.00 21.91 3.39
C PRO A 165 11.31 20.85 4.24
N VAL A 166 11.20 19.64 3.71
CA VAL A 166 10.57 18.50 4.39
C VAL A 166 11.64 17.54 4.89
N VAL A 167 11.56 17.19 6.18
CA VAL A 167 12.49 16.29 6.86
C VAL A 167 11.69 15.25 7.64
N VAL A 168 12.13 13.98 7.62
CA VAL A 168 11.55 12.95 8.48
C VAL A 168 12.09 13.13 9.89
N GLY A 169 11.20 13.21 10.87
CA GLY A 169 11.54 13.44 12.25
C GLY A 169 12.38 12.30 12.85
N PRO A 170 13.26 12.61 13.81
CA PRO A 170 14.21 11.65 14.37
C PRO A 170 13.53 10.47 15.04
N ILE A 171 12.40 10.68 15.73
CA ILE A 171 11.76 9.58 16.47
C ILE A 171 11.09 8.62 15.48
N THR A 172 10.33 9.15 14.52
CA THR A 172 9.78 8.36 13.41
C THR A 172 10.88 7.61 12.66
N TYR A 173 11.97 8.28 12.27
CA TYR A 173 13.07 7.63 11.54
C TYR A 173 13.66 6.43 12.29
N LEU A 174 13.89 6.58 13.60
CA LEU A 174 14.46 5.52 14.43
C LEU A 174 13.46 4.40 14.74
N LYS A 175 12.18 4.72 14.94
CA LYS A 175 11.10 3.74 15.15
C LYS A 175 10.80 2.89 13.91
N LEU A 176 11.10 3.42 12.73
CA LEU A 176 10.99 2.71 11.46
C LEU A 176 12.25 1.91 11.10
N GLY A 177 13.34 2.04 11.85
CA GLY A 177 14.57 1.28 11.65
C GLY A 177 14.65 0.03 12.49
N LYS A 178 15.57 -0.88 12.11
CA LYS A 178 15.91 -2.08 12.88
C LYS A 178 17.20 -1.88 13.67
N GLY A 179 17.26 -2.47 14.87
CA GLY A 179 18.42 -2.42 15.75
C GLY A 179 18.34 -1.37 16.85
N SER A 180 17.15 -0.79 17.09
CA SER A 180 16.89 0.18 18.17
C SER A 180 16.28 -0.45 19.43
N GLU A 181 15.95 -1.76 19.39
CA GLU A 181 15.11 -2.45 20.38
C GLU A 181 15.80 -2.60 21.76
N GLY A 182 17.12 -2.46 21.82
CA GLY A 182 17.90 -2.58 23.06
C GLY A 182 18.24 -1.25 23.76
N ASP A 183 18.25 -0.12 23.05
CA ASP A 183 18.62 1.20 23.58
C ASP A 183 18.12 2.34 22.67
N PHE A 184 16.79 2.52 22.60
CA PHE A 184 16.20 3.56 21.77
C PHE A 184 16.60 4.97 22.20
N GLU A 185 16.58 5.28 23.50
CA GLU A 185 16.91 6.61 24.00
C GLU A 185 18.40 6.95 23.78
N GLY A 186 19.32 6.02 24.01
CA GLY A 186 20.74 6.24 23.74
C GLY A 186 21.04 6.41 22.26
N LEU A 187 20.29 5.76 21.37
CA LEU A 187 20.37 5.99 19.93
C LEU A 187 19.81 7.37 19.56
N LEU A 188 18.64 7.74 20.09
CA LEU A 188 18.05 9.07 19.89
C LEU A 188 19.00 10.19 20.33
N ASP A 189 19.70 10.01 21.46
CA ASP A 189 20.69 10.97 21.97
C ASP A 189 21.89 11.17 21.04
N GLN A 190 22.21 10.19 20.19
CA GLN A 190 23.23 10.35 19.14
C GLN A 190 22.68 11.13 17.93
N PHE A 191 21.40 11.00 17.61
CA PHE A 191 20.78 11.68 16.47
C PHE A 191 20.35 13.11 16.76
N ILE A 192 19.94 13.43 18.00
CA ILE A 192 19.52 14.80 18.37
C ILE A 192 20.56 15.85 17.95
N PRO A 193 21.86 15.72 18.27
CA PRO A 193 22.88 16.67 17.81
C PRO A 193 22.94 16.82 16.28
N LEU A 194 22.79 15.72 15.53
CA LEU A 194 22.84 15.74 14.07
C LEU A 194 21.64 16.46 13.46
N TYR A 195 20.45 16.23 14.00
CA TYR A 195 19.25 16.96 13.62
C TYR A 195 19.35 18.44 14.00
N THR A 196 19.88 18.78 15.17
CA THR A 196 20.10 20.19 15.56
C THR A 196 21.06 20.89 14.62
N GLN A 197 22.13 20.21 14.18
CA GLN A 197 23.05 20.73 13.17
C GLN A 197 22.35 20.93 11.82
N LEU A 198 21.60 19.93 11.35
CA LEU A 198 20.87 20.00 10.09
C LEU A 198 19.90 21.18 10.05
N ILE A 199 19.10 21.38 11.10
CA ILE A 199 18.12 22.46 11.18
C ILE A 199 18.81 23.83 11.33
N LYS A 200 19.91 23.90 12.08
CA LYS A 200 20.70 25.13 12.19
C LYS A 200 21.30 25.56 10.85
N GLU A 201 21.82 24.61 10.07
CA GLU A 201 22.31 24.90 8.72
C GLU A 201 21.19 25.35 7.77
N LEU A 202 19.94 24.90 7.96
CA LEU A 202 18.77 25.42 7.24
C LEU A 202 18.49 26.88 7.63
N GLU A 203 18.50 27.19 8.92
CA GLU A 203 18.33 28.57 9.43
C GLU A 203 19.40 29.51 8.86
N GLU A 204 20.67 29.11 8.93
CA GLU A 204 21.81 29.85 8.36
C GLU A 204 21.71 30.00 6.84
N GLY A 205 21.09 29.02 6.16
CA GLY A 205 20.76 29.06 4.73
C GLY A 205 19.60 29.99 4.36
N GLY A 206 18.94 30.63 5.34
CA GLY A 206 17.82 31.55 5.14
C GLY A 206 16.44 30.89 5.06
N VAL A 207 16.34 29.61 5.42
CA VAL A 207 15.08 28.88 5.47
C VAL A 207 14.18 29.48 6.56
N LYS A 208 12.93 29.80 6.21
CA LYS A 208 11.97 30.40 7.15
C LYS A 208 11.10 29.36 7.86
N TRP A 209 10.74 28.30 7.16
CA TRP A 209 9.87 27.23 7.62
C TRP A 209 10.50 25.89 7.28
N VAL A 210 10.52 24.96 8.23
CA VAL A 210 10.84 23.54 8.00
C VAL A 210 9.66 22.70 8.45
N GLN A 211 9.28 21.72 7.65
CA GLN A 211 8.32 20.68 8.01
C GLN A 211 9.09 19.47 8.52
N ILE A 212 8.74 18.99 9.71
CA ILE A 212 9.29 17.78 10.30
C ILE A 212 8.15 16.78 10.45
N ASP A 213 8.22 15.70 9.66
CA ASP A 213 7.22 14.65 9.63
C ASP A 213 7.43 13.68 10.80
N GLU A 214 6.48 13.64 11.74
CA GLU A 214 6.43 12.64 12.83
C GLU A 214 5.12 11.84 12.80
N PRO A 215 4.82 11.10 11.71
CA PRO A 215 3.62 10.27 11.63
C PRO A 215 3.54 9.15 12.67
N TYR A 216 4.65 8.77 13.32
CA TYR A 216 4.59 7.82 14.42
C TYR A 216 3.71 8.32 15.59
N LEU A 217 3.56 9.65 15.75
CA LEU A 217 2.64 10.23 16.74
C LEU A 217 1.16 9.89 16.53
N ALA A 218 0.80 9.42 15.33
CA ALA A 218 -0.56 9.01 14.99
C ALA A 218 -0.80 7.49 15.22
N THR A 219 0.27 6.74 15.60
CA THR A 219 0.18 5.33 15.99
C THR A 219 -0.11 5.20 17.49
N SER A 220 -0.34 3.97 17.95
CA SER A 220 -0.42 3.68 19.39
C SER A 220 0.98 3.43 19.96
N PHE A 221 1.34 4.16 21.01
CA PHE A 221 2.63 4.04 21.71
C PHE A 221 2.49 4.40 23.20
N PRO A 222 3.40 3.98 24.09
CA PRO A 222 3.34 4.32 25.52
C PRO A 222 3.46 5.84 25.77
N LYS A 223 2.62 6.38 26.65
CA LYS A 223 2.57 7.83 26.94
C LYS A 223 3.92 8.41 27.38
N GLU A 224 4.75 7.61 28.06
CA GLU A 224 6.06 7.99 28.55
C GLU A 224 7.00 8.45 27.42
N GLU A 225 6.82 7.93 26.19
CA GLU A 225 7.64 8.31 25.04
C GLU A 225 7.46 9.77 24.62
N LEU A 226 6.37 10.45 25.02
CA LEU A 226 6.20 11.89 24.78
C LEU A 226 7.32 12.75 25.38
N ALA A 227 7.97 12.25 26.45
CA ALA A 227 9.13 12.92 27.02
C ALA A 227 10.31 12.98 26.02
N LEU A 228 10.46 11.97 25.17
CA LEU A 228 11.49 11.91 24.13
C LEU A 228 11.22 12.95 23.03
N TYR A 229 9.96 13.10 22.61
CA TYR A 229 9.54 14.16 21.70
C TYR A 229 9.86 15.54 22.30
N LYS A 230 9.43 15.78 23.54
CA LYS A 230 9.70 17.05 24.21
C LYS A 230 11.21 17.37 24.25
N LYS A 231 12.03 16.43 24.74
CA LYS A 231 13.51 16.55 24.79
C LYS A 231 14.09 16.90 23.41
N THR A 232 13.64 16.22 22.37
CA THR A 232 14.12 16.39 21.00
C THR A 232 13.78 17.77 20.45
N TYR A 233 12.53 18.19 20.53
CA TYR A 233 12.10 19.47 19.97
C TYR A 233 12.58 20.67 20.81
N GLU A 234 12.81 20.51 22.12
CA GLU A 234 13.49 21.53 22.94
C GLU A 234 14.95 21.73 22.47
N ALA A 235 15.67 20.65 22.16
CA ALA A 235 17.03 20.72 21.64
C ALA A 235 17.08 21.38 20.26
N ILE A 236 16.18 21.00 19.34
CA ILE A 236 16.10 21.60 18.00
C ILE A 236 15.80 23.10 18.09
N ARG A 237 14.82 23.49 18.91
CA ARG A 237 14.49 24.91 19.13
C ARG A 237 15.66 25.71 19.71
N ALA A 238 16.40 25.13 20.66
CA ALA A 238 17.55 25.80 21.26
C ALA A 238 18.68 26.04 20.25
N ALA A 239 18.86 25.13 19.28
CA ALA A 239 19.91 25.23 18.27
C ALA A 239 19.57 26.16 17.10
N ALA A 240 18.28 26.28 16.75
CA ALA A 240 17.77 27.10 15.66
C ALA A 240 16.51 27.89 16.10
N PRO A 241 16.70 29.03 16.79
CA PRO A 241 15.62 29.76 17.43
C PRO A 241 14.77 30.61 16.46
N GLU A 242 15.27 30.96 15.29
CA GLU A 242 14.62 31.86 14.31
C GLU A 242 13.80 31.11 13.25
N ILE A 243 14.24 29.91 12.85
CA ILE A 243 13.52 29.07 11.89
C ILE A 243 12.22 28.56 12.52
N LYS A 244 11.14 28.58 11.73
CA LYS A 244 9.85 28.09 12.18
C LYS A 244 9.69 26.61 11.88
N ILE A 245 9.15 25.86 12.84
CA ILE A 245 9.02 24.41 12.78
C ILE A 245 7.55 24.05 12.69
N GLU A 246 7.18 23.34 11.63
CA GLU A 246 5.91 22.64 11.50
C GLU A 246 6.10 21.17 11.81
N LEU A 247 5.50 20.69 12.91
CA LEU A 247 5.41 19.28 13.23
C LEU A 247 4.22 18.67 12.48
N GLN A 248 4.47 17.81 11.51
CA GLN A 248 3.42 17.24 10.67
C GLN A 248 3.08 15.80 11.10
N THR A 249 1.79 15.53 11.31
CA THR A 249 1.24 14.19 11.58
C THR A 249 0.19 13.84 10.53
N TYR A 250 -0.03 12.55 10.27
CA TYR A 250 -1.01 12.11 9.27
C TYR A 250 -1.39 10.63 9.39
N PHE A 251 -2.40 10.25 8.60
CA PHE A 251 -2.99 8.91 8.46
C PHE A 251 -3.94 8.48 9.57
N GLU A 252 -3.95 9.21 10.68
CA GLU A 252 -4.78 8.86 11.84
C GLU A 252 -4.88 10.02 12.86
N SER A 253 -5.79 9.89 13.83
CA SER A 253 -5.94 10.80 14.98
C SER A 253 -4.81 10.66 16.02
N LEU A 254 -4.66 11.66 16.90
CA LEU A 254 -3.62 11.70 17.94
C LEU A 254 -4.14 11.24 19.32
N ASP A 255 -3.59 10.17 19.90
CA ASP A 255 -4.01 9.65 21.22
C ASP A 255 -3.72 10.64 22.36
N TYR A 256 -2.58 11.34 22.30
CA TYR A 256 -2.14 12.28 23.32
C TYR A 256 -2.21 13.73 22.86
N TYR A 257 -3.28 14.08 22.15
CA TYR A 257 -3.51 15.41 21.58
C TYR A 257 -3.12 16.56 22.53
N GLU A 258 -3.60 16.54 23.78
CA GLU A 258 -3.38 17.64 24.74
C GLU A 258 -1.91 17.89 25.08
N ASP A 259 -1.06 16.88 24.96
CA ASP A 259 0.36 16.94 25.27
C ASP A 259 1.17 17.25 24.00
N ILE A 260 0.79 16.63 22.87
CA ILE A 260 1.43 16.85 21.56
C ILE A 260 1.29 18.31 21.13
N VAL A 261 0.11 18.93 21.30
CA VAL A 261 -0.08 20.33 20.92
C VAL A 261 0.81 21.31 21.71
N LYS A 262 1.36 20.90 22.85
CA LYS A 262 2.24 21.73 23.69
C LYS A 262 3.72 21.63 23.33
N LEU A 263 4.11 20.78 22.38
CA LEU A 263 5.51 20.66 21.95
C LEU A 263 6.07 22.01 21.46
N PRO A 264 7.38 22.28 21.61
CA PRO A 264 8.00 23.59 21.36
C PRO A 264 8.22 23.89 19.86
N VAL A 265 7.16 23.75 19.07
CA VAL A 265 7.08 24.02 17.63
C VAL A 265 6.11 25.17 17.33
N ASP A 266 6.20 25.76 16.13
CA ASP A 266 5.39 26.92 15.73
C ASP A 266 4.08 26.53 15.06
N ALA A 267 4.07 25.40 14.36
CA ALA A 267 2.89 24.85 13.71
C ALA A 267 2.76 23.35 13.96
N ILE A 268 1.52 22.86 13.99
CA ILE A 268 1.22 21.42 14.13
C ILE A 268 0.18 21.06 13.08
N GLY A 269 0.54 20.15 12.19
CA GLY A 269 -0.34 19.60 11.17
C GLY A 269 -1.08 18.37 11.67
N ILE A 270 -2.40 18.38 11.53
CA ILE A 270 -3.31 17.31 11.95
C ILE A 270 -4.17 16.87 10.77
N ASP A 271 -4.33 15.56 10.59
CA ASP A 271 -5.23 14.95 9.62
C ASP A 271 -6.68 15.03 10.15
N PHE A 272 -7.61 15.54 9.34
CA PHE A 272 -9.05 15.60 9.62
C PHE A 272 -9.86 14.77 8.60
N VAL A 273 -9.18 13.92 7.82
CA VAL A 273 -9.78 13.05 6.81
C VAL A 273 -9.77 11.59 7.30
N HIS A 274 -8.67 11.16 7.91
CA HIS A 274 -8.49 9.78 8.39
C HIS A 274 -8.56 9.68 9.92
N ASP A 275 -8.99 10.73 10.61
CA ASP A 275 -9.02 10.81 12.07
C ASP A 275 -10.28 10.24 12.73
N HIS A 276 -11.21 9.73 11.92
CA HIS A 276 -12.51 9.23 12.38
C HIS A 276 -13.33 10.27 13.17
N GLY A 277 -13.07 11.57 12.98
CA GLY A 277 -13.70 12.68 13.72
C GLY A 277 -13.08 12.95 15.10
N GLU A 278 -12.14 12.12 15.55
CA GLU A 278 -11.54 12.21 16.89
C GLU A 278 -10.67 13.47 17.05
N SER A 279 -10.05 13.99 15.98
CA SER A 279 -9.25 15.23 16.07
C SER A 279 -10.15 16.45 16.30
N LEU A 280 -11.35 16.46 15.72
CA LEU A 280 -12.33 17.53 15.96
C LEU A 280 -12.85 17.47 17.39
N GLU A 281 -13.17 16.28 17.91
CA GLU A 281 -13.58 16.08 19.30
C GLU A 281 -12.50 16.51 20.29
N ALA A 282 -11.24 16.16 20.02
CA ALA A 282 -10.10 16.57 20.83
C ALA A 282 -9.94 18.11 20.83
N LEU A 283 -10.08 18.75 19.66
CA LEU A 283 -10.05 20.20 19.52
C LEU A 283 -11.20 20.88 20.28
N GLU A 284 -12.42 20.32 20.24
CA GLU A 284 -13.56 20.82 21.02
C GLU A 284 -13.32 20.74 22.53
N LYS A 285 -12.72 19.63 22.99
CA LYS A 285 -12.51 19.34 24.40
C LYS A 285 -11.35 20.12 25.01
N PHE A 286 -10.23 20.19 24.29
CA PHE A 286 -8.97 20.71 24.83
C PHE A 286 -8.58 22.09 24.24
N GLY A 287 -9.19 22.50 23.14
CA GLY A 287 -8.80 23.70 22.39
C GLY A 287 -7.45 23.54 21.70
N PHE A 288 -6.95 24.64 21.14
CA PHE A 288 -5.62 24.69 20.52
C PHE A 288 -4.79 25.83 21.13
N PRO A 289 -3.46 25.69 21.26
CA PRO A 289 -2.61 26.75 21.79
C PRO A 289 -2.63 28.01 20.92
N ALA A 290 -2.85 29.17 21.54
CA ALA A 290 -3.01 30.45 20.84
C ALA A 290 -1.70 30.98 20.23
N ASP A 291 -0.55 30.49 20.70
CA ASP A 291 0.79 30.82 20.20
C ASP A 291 1.21 29.98 18.99
N LYS A 292 0.39 29.02 18.56
CA LYS A 292 0.71 28.07 17.49
C LYS A 292 -0.22 28.18 16.30
N ILE A 293 0.27 27.74 15.15
CA ILE A 293 -0.49 27.63 13.91
C ILE A 293 -1.02 26.20 13.77
N LEU A 294 -2.30 26.05 13.51
CA LEU A 294 -2.90 24.75 13.17
C LEU A 294 -2.81 24.52 11.66
N GLY A 295 -2.14 23.44 11.27
CA GLY A 295 -2.19 22.91 9.91
C GLY A 295 -3.36 21.94 9.78
N VAL A 296 -4.38 22.32 9.00
CA VAL A 296 -5.62 21.56 8.84
C VAL A 296 -5.53 20.69 7.59
N GLY A 297 -5.28 19.40 7.78
CA GLY A 297 -5.28 18.39 6.72
C GLY A 297 -6.70 18.01 6.31
N ILE A 298 -7.28 18.76 5.37
CA ILE A 298 -8.73 18.74 5.05
C ILE A 298 -9.07 18.10 3.70
N ILE A 299 -8.11 18.04 2.78
CA ILE A 299 -8.28 17.39 1.47
C ILE A 299 -7.62 16.01 1.50
N ASN A 300 -8.33 14.98 1.04
CA ASN A 300 -7.81 13.60 1.09
C ASN A 300 -6.56 13.44 0.18
N GLY A 301 -5.39 13.18 0.77
CA GLY A 301 -4.13 12.96 0.04
C GLY A 301 -3.91 11.52 -0.42
N ARG A 302 -4.81 10.60 -0.06
CA ARG A 302 -4.74 9.15 -0.33
C ARG A 302 -5.82 8.61 -1.26
N ASN A 303 -6.79 9.43 -1.64
CA ASN A 303 -7.88 9.03 -2.53
C ASN A 303 -8.14 10.08 -3.61
N VAL A 304 -8.74 9.66 -4.71
CA VAL A 304 -8.82 10.46 -5.96
C VAL A 304 -10.15 11.18 -6.16
N TRP A 305 -11.05 11.12 -5.19
CA TRP A 305 -12.35 11.77 -5.28
C TRP A 305 -12.25 13.27 -4.99
N ARG A 306 -13.07 14.03 -5.71
CA ARG A 306 -13.28 15.46 -5.49
C ARG A 306 -13.96 15.68 -4.15
N SER A 307 -13.52 16.70 -3.43
CA SER A 307 -14.13 17.11 -2.17
C SER A 307 -15.35 18.00 -2.39
N ASP A 308 -16.38 17.82 -1.56
CA ASP A 308 -17.46 18.79 -1.44
C ASP A 308 -16.96 20.04 -0.70
N LEU A 309 -16.51 21.05 -1.46
CA LEU A 309 -15.84 22.22 -0.91
C LEU A 309 -16.74 23.04 0.02
N ALA A 310 -18.07 23.02 -0.17
CA ALA A 310 -18.99 23.68 0.75
C ALA A 310 -18.97 23.01 2.13
N LYS A 311 -18.97 21.66 2.17
CA LYS A 311 -18.82 20.91 3.43
C LYS A 311 -17.46 21.13 4.06
N GLN A 312 -16.38 21.08 3.27
CA GLN A 312 -15.03 21.28 3.79
C GLN A 312 -14.83 22.70 4.34
N LYS A 313 -15.41 23.71 3.69
CA LYS A 313 -15.41 25.09 4.21
C LYS A 313 -16.14 25.17 5.55
N ALA A 314 -17.32 24.57 5.67
CA ALA A 314 -18.07 24.59 6.93
C ALA A 314 -17.29 23.91 8.07
N LEU A 315 -16.62 22.79 7.78
CA LEU A 315 -15.74 22.12 8.73
C LEU A 315 -14.53 23.00 9.11
N LEU A 316 -13.88 23.64 8.14
CA LEU A 316 -12.79 24.58 8.38
C LEU A 316 -13.22 25.77 9.25
N GLU A 317 -14.37 26.39 8.97
CA GLU A 317 -14.91 27.49 9.77
C GLU A 317 -15.18 27.06 11.23
N LYS A 318 -15.66 25.82 11.42
CA LYS A 318 -15.82 25.22 12.74
C LYS A 318 -14.46 25.03 13.43
N ILE A 319 -13.48 24.43 12.75
CA ILE A 319 -12.13 24.21 13.28
C ILE A 319 -11.47 25.54 13.67
N VAL A 320 -11.53 26.55 12.81
CA VAL A 320 -10.99 27.91 13.09
C VAL A 320 -11.60 28.50 14.35
N THR A 321 -12.93 28.36 14.49
CA THR A 321 -13.66 28.89 15.65
C THR A 321 -13.24 28.20 16.94
N LEU A 322 -13.08 26.88 16.92
CA LEU A 322 -12.67 26.08 18.08
C LEU A 322 -11.21 26.32 18.46
N ALA A 323 -10.32 26.35 17.48
CA ALA A 323 -8.90 26.63 17.67
C ALA A 323 -8.65 28.06 18.13
N LYS A 324 -9.57 29.00 17.84
CA LYS A 324 -9.40 30.45 18.04
C LYS A 324 -8.11 30.97 17.37
N ALA A 325 -7.72 30.32 16.27
CA ALA A 325 -6.47 30.58 15.59
C ALA A 325 -6.55 31.90 14.80
N GLU A 326 -5.52 32.74 14.93
CA GLU A 326 -5.38 33.93 14.09
C GLU A 326 -4.85 33.57 12.69
N ILE A 327 -4.06 32.50 12.60
CA ILE A 327 -3.47 31.98 11.36
C ILE A 327 -3.67 30.46 11.33
N ILE A 328 -4.06 29.93 10.16
CA ILE A 328 -4.12 28.48 9.91
C ILE A 328 -3.43 28.16 8.59
N PHE A 329 -2.93 26.93 8.46
CA PHE A 329 -2.54 26.37 7.17
C PHE A 329 -3.65 25.45 6.67
N VAL A 330 -4.08 25.65 5.43
CA VAL A 330 -5.03 24.76 4.75
C VAL A 330 -4.20 23.85 3.85
N GLN A 331 -4.27 22.54 4.08
CA GLN A 331 -3.38 21.57 3.44
C GLN A 331 -4.06 20.22 3.20
N PRO A 332 -3.50 19.36 2.34
CA PRO A 332 -3.96 17.98 2.27
C PRO A 332 -3.69 17.25 3.59
N SER A 333 -4.42 16.17 3.81
CA SER A 333 -4.30 15.28 4.98
C SER A 333 -2.93 14.63 5.11
N ASN A 334 -2.21 14.46 4.00
CA ASN A 334 -0.85 13.92 3.92
C ASN A 334 -0.20 14.34 2.59
N SER A 335 1.03 13.90 2.35
CA SER A 335 1.70 14.09 1.07
C SER A 335 0.85 13.60 -0.10
N LEU A 336 0.78 14.40 -1.17
CA LEU A 336 0.08 14.00 -2.40
C LEU A 336 0.82 12.92 -3.19
N LEU A 337 1.95 12.40 -2.69
CA LEU A 337 2.66 11.24 -3.23
C LEU A 337 1.75 10.03 -3.48
N HIS A 338 0.67 9.89 -2.69
CA HIS A 338 -0.22 8.73 -2.69
C HIS A 338 -1.38 8.83 -3.70
N VAL A 339 -1.43 9.88 -4.52
CA VAL A 339 -2.41 10.05 -5.60
C VAL A 339 -1.72 10.33 -6.94
N PRO A 340 -2.38 10.08 -8.09
CA PRO A 340 -1.79 10.39 -9.38
C PRO A 340 -1.62 11.90 -9.58
N VAL A 341 -0.86 12.30 -10.61
CA VAL A 341 -0.46 13.71 -10.81
C VAL A 341 -1.63 14.61 -11.23
N THR A 342 -2.33 14.27 -12.32
CA THR A 342 -3.45 15.07 -12.83
C THR A 342 -4.43 14.21 -13.60
N LYS A 343 -5.73 14.51 -13.48
CA LYS A 343 -6.75 13.82 -14.27
C LYS A 343 -6.78 14.27 -15.73
N LYS A 344 -6.09 15.36 -16.10
CA LYS A 344 -6.07 15.90 -17.47
C LYS A 344 -5.43 14.96 -18.48
N THR A 345 -4.60 14.02 -18.03
CA THR A 345 -4.00 13.00 -18.89
C THR A 345 -4.93 11.85 -19.19
N GLU A 346 -6.05 11.70 -18.47
CA GLU A 346 -7.00 10.60 -18.66
C GLU A 346 -7.87 10.83 -19.90
N PRO A 347 -7.78 9.99 -20.94
CA PRO A 347 -8.69 10.05 -22.06
C PRO A 347 -9.99 9.30 -21.74
N ASP A 348 -11.07 9.65 -22.42
CA ASP A 348 -12.27 8.81 -22.54
C ASP A 348 -12.96 8.42 -21.20
N LEU A 349 -12.86 9.30 -20.19
CA LEU A 349 -13.70 9.21 -18.99
C LEU A 349 -15.03 9.91 -19.22
N GLU A 350 -16.13 9.29 -18.78
CA GLU A 350 -17.45 9.93 -18.79
C GLU A 350 -17.43 11.23 -17.98
N GLU A 351 -18.13 12.25 -18.46
CA GLU A 351 -18.10 13.60 -17.87
C GLU A 351 -18.43 13.59 -16.37
N VAL A 352 -19.42 12.80 -15.93
CA VAL A 352 -19.80 12.71 -14.51
C VAL A 352 -18.64 12.19 -13.65
N LEU A 353 -17.93 11.16 -14.13
CA LEU A 353 -16.79 10.58 -13.42
C LEU A 353 -15.58 11.53 -13.48
N TRP A 354 -15.27 12.07 -14.67
CA TRP A 354 -14.17 13.02 -14.84
C TRP A 354 -14.33 14.24 -13.93
N ASN A 355 -15.56 14.76 -13.82
CA ASN A 355 -15.88 15.86 -12.92
C ASN A 355 -15.77 15.46 -11.46
N GLY A 356 -16.12 14.23 -11.08
CA GLY A 356 -16.00 13.72 -9.70
C GLY A 356 -14.58 13.35 -9.25
N LEU A 357 -13.58 13.36 -10.13
CA LEU A 357 -12.18 13.09 -9.79
C LEU A 357 -11.40 14.36 -9.42
N SER A 358 -10.45 14.22 -8.49
CA SER A 358 -9.44 15.21 -8.09
C SER A 358 -8.12 14.48 -7.80
N PHE A 359 -7.14 14.60 -8.70
CA PHE A 359 -5.77 14.08 -8.53
C PHE A 359 -4.89 15.15 -7.86
N ALA A 360 -3.56 14.98 -7.76
CA ALA A 360 -2.69 15.92 -7.03
C ALA A 360 -2.87 17.38 -7.48
N ASP A 361 -2.88 17.64 -8.79
CA ASP A 361 -3.06 18.99 -9.33
C ASP A 361 -4.40 19.60 -8.95
N GLU A 362 -5.47 18.83 -9.04
CA GLU A 362 -6.81 19.29 -8.73
C GLU A 362 -7.00 19.49 -7.22
N LYS A 363 -6.35 18.67 -6.38
CA LYS A 363 -6.35 18.85 -4.93
C LYS A 363 -5.66 20.13 -4.48
N LEU A 364 -4.60 20.53 -5.18
CA LEU A 364 -3.98 21.85 -4.94
C LEU A 364 -4.96 22.99 -5.29
N ASP A 365 -5.74 22.84 -6.36
CA ASP A 365 -6.78 23.83 -6.69
C ASP A 365 -7.85 23.89 -5.60
N GLU A 366 -8.29 22.74 -5.07
CA GLU A 366 -9.23 22.64 -3.95
C GLU A 366 -8.70 23.37 -2.69
N ILE A 367 -7.43 23.17 -2.34
CA ILE A 367 -6.78 23.84 -1.20
C ILE A 367 -6.73 25.36 -1.38
N VAL A 368 -6.34 25.84 -2.57
CA VAL A 368 -6.24 27.27 -2.85
C VAL A 368 -7.63 27.92 -2.81
N LEU A 369 -8.66 27.25 -3.33
CA LEU A 369 -10.05 27.73 -3.27
C LEU A 369 -10.56 27.83 -1.82
N LEU A 370 -10.32 26.80 -1.00
CA LEU A 370 -10.68 26.82 0.43
C LEU A 370 -9.96 27.94 1.19
N THR A 371 -8.67 28.12 0.91
CA THR A 371 -7.85 29.20 1.51
C THR A 371 -8.42 30.57 1.17
N LYS A 372 -8.73 30.84 -0.10
CA LYS A 372 -9.33 32.11 -0.55
C LYS A 372 -10.69 32.36 0.09
N ALA A 373 -11.53 31.34 0.18
CA ALA A 373 -12.85 31.47 0.80
C ALA A 373 -12.77 31.84 2.29
N LEU A 374 -11.83 31.26 3.04
CA LEU A 374 -11.58 31.63 4.45
C LEU A 374 -11.06 33.06 4.60
N ASN A 375 -10.32 33.56 3.61
CA ASN A 375 -9.86 34.94 3.54
C ASN A 375 -10.92 35.93 2.99
N GLY A 376 -12.14 35.46 2.69
CA GLY A 376 -13.27 36.30 2.26
C GLY A 376 -13.46 36.42 0.74
N GLU A 377 -12.75 35.64 -0.07
CA GLU A 377 -12.80 35.65 -1.53
C GLU A 377 -13.43 34.36 -2.09
N GLU A 378 -14.70 34.10 -1.75
CA GLU A 378 -15.42 32.94 -2.25
C GLU A 378 -15.81 33.11 -3.73
N THR A 379 -15.57 32.08 -4.54
CA THR A 379 -15.88 32.05 -5.99
C THR A 379 -17.03 31.08 -6.30
N ALA A 380 -17.54 31.15 -7.54
CA ALA A 380 -18.57 30.22 -8.02
C ALA A 380 -18.10 28.74 -8.09
N ASP A 381 -16.79 28.47 -7.97
CA ASP A 381 -16.19 27.14 -8.08
C ASP A 381 -16.63 26.19 -6.94
N PHE A 382 -17.07 26.74 -5.80
CA PHE A 382 -17.63 25.95 -4.70
C PHE A 382 -18.90 25.22 -5.13
N ALA A 383 -19.84 25.94 -5.75
CA ALA A 383 -21.07 25.36 -6.26
C ALA A 383 -20.77 24.32 -7.35
N ALA A 384 -19.78 24.57 -8.21
CA ALA A 384 -19.36 23.60 -9.22
C ALA A 384 -18.82 22.31 -8.58
N SER A 385 -18.02 22.41 -7.52
CA SER A 385 -17.49 21.23 -6.80
C SER A 385 -18.60 20.42 -6.14
N THR A 386 -19.49 21.09 -5.39
CA THR A 386 -20.62 20.44 -4.72
C THR A 386 -21.56 19.79 -5.74
N ASN A 387 -21.83 20.46 -6.87
CA ASN A 387 -22.67 19.91 -7.93
C ASN A 387 -22.03 18.70 -8.61
N ALA A 388 -20.71 18.69 -8.83
CA ALA A 388 -20.00 17.55 -9.39
C ALA A 388 -20.07 16.32 -8.47
N VAL A 389 -19.87 16.51 -7.16
CA VAL A 389 -20.01 15.44 -6.15
C VAL A 389 -21.45 14.93 -6.11
N ALA A 390 -22.44 15.83 -6.07
CA ALA A 390 -23.85 15.47 -6.06
C ALA A 390 -24.26 14.71 -7.34
N ALA A 391 -23.77 15.12 -8.51
CA ALA A 391 -24.04 14.46 -9.78
C ALA A 391 -23.45 13.04 -9.83
N LEU A 392 -22.22 12.85 -9.32
CA LEU A 392 -21.63 11.51 -9.23
C LEU A 392 -22.43 10.63 -8.26
N ASN A 393 -22.80 11.14 -7.08
CA ASN A 393 -23.62 10.44 -6.10
C ASN A 393 -25.01 10.08 -6.62
N ALA A 394 -25.61 10.90 -7.49
CA ALA A 394 -26.91 10.65 -8.11
C ALA A 394 -26.83 9.81 -9.40
N SER A 395 -25.61 9.48 -9.87
CA SER A 395 -25.43 8.73 -11.12
C SER A 395 -26.01 7.32 -11.01
N SER A 396 -26.41 6.75 -12.14
CA SER A 396 -26.84 5.34 -12.21
C SER A 396 -25.74 4.36 -11.80
N HIS A 397 -24.47 4.78 -11.88
CA HIS A 397 -23.34 3.98 -11.44
C HIS A 397 -23.34 3.76 -9.93
N ARG A 398 -23.73 4.75 -9.12
CA ARG A 398 -23.78 4.69 -7.64
C ARG A 398 -25.14 4.28 -7.07
N ASN A 399 -26.13 4.06 -7.95
CA ASN A 399 -27.52 3.78 -7.57
C ASN A 399 -28.08 2.57 -8.35
N ASN A 400 -27.37 1.44 -8.30
CA ASN A 400 -27.86 0.19 -8.86
C ASN A 400 -28.85 -0.46 -7.87
N ASN A 401 -30.14 -0.44 -8.24
CA ASN A 401 -31.22 -0.97 -7.39
C ASN A 401 -31.06 -2.45 -7.03
N GLU A 402 -30.51 -3.27 -7.93
CA GLU A 402 -30.32 -4.70 -7.68
C GLU A 402 -29.24 -4.92 -6.60
N VAL A 403 -28.10 -4.24 -6.75
CA VAL A 403 -26.99 -4.30 -5.77
C VAL A 403 -27.45 -3.77 -4.42
N GLN A 404 -28.10 -2.61 -4.37
CA GLN A 404 -28.59 -2.04 -3.10
C GLN A 404 -29.63 -2.94 -2.43
N THR A 405 -30.44 -3.64 -3.20
CA THR A 405 -31.40 -4.61 -2.66
C THR A 405 -30.68 -5.85 -2.12
N ALA A 406 -29.66 -6.35 -2.80
CA ALA A 406 -28.86 -7.48 -2.34
C ALA A 406 -28.12 -7.14 -1.02
N ILE A 407 -27.49 -5.96 -0.96
CA ILE A 407 -26.79 -5.48 0.25
C ILE A 407 -27.73 -5.34 1.44
N LYS A 408 -28.94 -4.81 1.24
CA LYS A 408 -29.95 -4.71 2.32
C LYS A 408 -30.46 -6.06 2.82
N ASN A 409 -30.29 -7.12 2.04
CA ASN A 409 -30.76 -8.47 2.37
C ASN A 409 -29.62 -9.43 2.71
N LEU A 410 -28.41 -8.93 3.01
CA LEU A 410 -27.24 -9.76 3.35
C LEU A 410 -27.49 -10.71 4.53
N GLU A 411 -28.35 -10.34 5.46
CA GLU A 411 -28.78 -11.19 6.59
C GLU A 411 -29.43 -12.51 6.16
N ASN A 412 -29.94 -12.59 4.92
CA ASN A 412 -30.51 -13.80 4.34
C ASN A 412 -29.49 -14.66 3.59
N VAL A 413 -28.23 -14.20 3.46
CA VAL A 413 -27.15 -14.94 2.80
C VAL A 413 -26.38 -15.74 3.85
N THR A 414 -26.30 -17.07 3.66
CA THR A 414 -25.51 -17.93 4.53
C THR A 414 -24.01 -17.71 4.30
N VAL A 415 -23.33 -17.22 5.32
CA VAL A 415 -21.88 -16.95 5.35
C VAL A 415 -21.09 -17.99 6.15
N GLU A 416 -21.65 -19.18 6.35
CA GLU A 416 -20.99 -20.33 6.98
C GLU A 416 -21.03 -21.51 6.00
N ARG A 417 -20.00 -22.37 6.04
CA ARG A 417 -20.05 -23.66 5.33
C ARG A 417 -21.04 -24.59 6.03
N ASP A 418 -21.67 -25.49 5.27
CA ASP A 418 -22.68 -26.42 5.80
C ASP A 418 -22.12 -27.40 6.85
N LEU A 419 -20.84 -27.77 6.73
CA LEU A 419 -20.15 -28.68 7.64
C LEU A 419 -18.85 -28.06 8.17
N PRO A 420 -18.42 -28.43 9.39
CA PRO A 420 -17.10 -28.05 9.91
C PRO A 420 -15.98 -28.71 9.10
N PHE A 421 -14.81 -28.07 9.07
CA PHE A 421 -13.62 -28.53 8.32
C PHE A 421 -13.31 -30.01 8.51
N ALA A 422 -13.36 -30.51 9.75
CA ALA A 422 -13.07 -31.92 10.08
C ALA A 422 -13.95 -32.95 9.35
N GLU A 423 -15.16 -32.57 8.91
CA GLU A 423 -16.03 -33.42 8.08
C GLU A 423 -15.89 -33.11 6.59
N ARG A 424 -15.65 -31.84 6.20
CA ARG A 424 -15.40 -31.45 4.82
C ARG A 424 -14.15 -32.11 4.25
N ILE A 425 -13.06 -32.10 5.03
CA ILE A 425 -11.76 -32.61 4.58
C ILE A 425 -11.81 -34.10 4.20
N LYS A 426 -12.66 -34.89 4.87
CA LYS A 426 -12.89 -36.31 4.53
C LYS A 426 -13.48 -36.43 3.13
N GLN A 427 -14.52 -35.64 2.81
CA GLN A 427 -15.16 -35.65 1.50
C GLN A 427 -14.23 -35.12 0.41
N GLN A 428 -13.42 -34.11 0.72
CA GLN A 428 -12.41 -33.57 -0.19
C GLN A 428 -11.34 -34.63 -0.51
N HIS A 429 -10.78 -35.29 0.50
CA HIS A 429 -9.75 -36.33 0.33
C HIS A 429 -10.25 -37.56 -0.43
N GLU A 430 -11.53 -37.93 -0.31
CA GLU A 430 -12.12 -39.09 -1.01
C GLU A 430 -11.96 -39.01 -2.54
N TRP A 431 -12.12 -37.82 -3.12
CA TRP A 431 -11.97 -37.63 -4.57
C TRP A 431 -10.58 -37.12 -4.95
N LEU A 432 -9.96 -36.26 -4.13
CA LEU A 432 -8.63 -35.71 -4.38
C LEU A 432 -7.54 -36.78 -4.40
N LYS A 433 -7.62 -37.75 -3.47
CA LYS A 433 -6.65 -38.87 -3.33
C LYS A 433 -5.19 -38.40 -3.38
N LEU A 434 -4.92 -37.24 -2.79
CA LEU A 434 -3.59 -36.65 -2.75
C LEU A 434 -2.65 -37.47 -1.86
N PRO A 435 -1.36 -37.54 -2.19
CA PRO A 435 -0.36 -38.12 -1.31
C PRO A 435 -0.12 -37.21 -0.09
N LEU A 436 0.50 -37.74 0.97
CA LEU A 436 1.07 -36.92 2.04
C LEU A 436 2.02 -35.87 1.45
N LEU A 437 2.05 -34.67 2.03
CA LEU A 437 2.87 -33.56 1.51
C LEU A 437 2.53 -33.24 0.05
N PRO A 438 1.26 -32.94 -0.30
CA PRO A 438 0.89 -32.59 -1.67
C PRO A 438 1.65 -31.36 -2.16
N THR A 439 2.11 -31.41 -3.40
CA THR A 439 2.84 -30.32 -4.06
C THR A 439 1.89 -29.47 -4.91
N THR A 440 2.06 -28.15 -4.84
CA THR A 440 1.34 -27.22 -5.69
C THR A 440 2.16 -25.94 -5.93
N THR A 441 1.61 -25.02 -6.70
CA THR A 441 2.11 -23.65 -6.80
C THR A 441 1.00 -22.65 -6.47
N ILE A 442 1.37 -21.39 -6.28
CA ILE A 442 0.45 -20.36 -5.80
C ILE A 442 -0.49 -19.83 -6.91
N GLY A 443 -0.06 -19.80 -8.17
CA GLY A 443 -0.89 -19.29 -9.27
C GLY A 443 -0.09 -18.93 -10.51
N SER A 444 0.34 -17.67 -10.60
CA SER A 444 1.02 -17.15 -11.80
C SER A 444 2.35 -17.84 -12.15
N PHE A 445 2.60 -18.01 -13.46
CA PHE A 445 3.88 -18.46 -14.02
C PHE A 445 4.67 -17.32 -14.70
N PRO A 446 5.97 -17.52 -15.02
CA PRO A 446 6.81 -16.51 -15.67
C PRO A 446 6.15 -15.80 -16.85
N GLN A 447 5.95 -14.48 -16.74
CA GLN A 447 5.45 -13.69 -17.87
C GLN A 447 6.61 -13.34 -18.82
N SER A 448 6.83 -14.23 -19.80
CA SER A 448 7.88 -14.10 -20.80
C SER A 448 7.76 -12.82 -21.64
N PRO A 449 8.85 -12.35 -22.27
CA PRO A 449 8.79 -11.24 -23.22
C PRO A 449 7.75 -11.43 -24.33
N GLU A 450 7.54 -12.67 -24.78
CA GLU A 450 6.56 -12.99 -25.82
C GLU A 450 5.12 -12.85 -25.30
N VAL A 451 4.81 -13.35 -24.08
CA VAL A 451 3.48 -13.17 -23.46
C VAL A 451 3.14 -11.68 -23.36
N ARG A 452 4.10 -10.88 -22.88
CA ARG A 452 3.93 -9.42 -22.76
C ARG A 452 3.75 -8.75 -24.12
N LYS A 453 4.50 -9.19 -25.13
CA LYS A 453 4.40 -8.68 -26.50
C LYS A 453 3.05 -9.00 -27.13
N LYS A 454 2.58 -10.25 -27.06
CA LYS A 454 1.28 -10.69 -27.59
C LYS A 454 0.13 -9.94 -26.95
N ARG A 455 0.17 -9.77 -25.63
CA ARG A 455 -0.78 -8.95 -24.90
C ARG A 455 -0.75 -7.48 -25.36
N ALA A 456 0.43 -6.91 -25.55
CA ALA A 456 0.56 -5.54 -26.04
C ALA A 456 0.07 -5.36 -27.49
N GLU A 457 0.22 -6.37 -28.35
CA GLU A 457 -0.35 -6.41 -29.70
C GLU A 457 -1.89 -6.45 -29.64
N TRP A 458 -2.45 -7.31 -28.79
CA TRP A 458 -3.90 -7.42 -28.55
C TRP A 458 -4.50 -6.12 -28.01
N LEU A 459 -3.93 -5.54 -26.95
CA LEU A 459 -4.39 -4.26 -26.38
C LEU A 459 -4.31 -3.08 -27.35
N LYS A 460 -3.49 -3.18 -28.40
CA LYS A 460 -3.39 -2.17 -29.48
C LYS A 460 -4.30 -2.45 -30.67
N GLY A 461 -5.03 -3.58 -30.67
CA GLY A 461 -5.85 -4.03 -31.80
C GLY A 461 -5.05 -4.61 -32.97
N ASN A 462 -3.77 -4.92 -32.78
CA ASN A 462 -2.91 -5.54 -33.80
C ASN A 462 -3.02 -7.07 -33.82
N LEU A 463 -3.67 -7.67 -32.82
CA LEU A 463 -3.97 -9.10 -32.71
C LEU A 463 -5.46 -9.24 -32.42
N SER A 464 -6.15 -10.15 -33.12
CA SER A 464 -7.58 -10.37 -32.90
C SER A 464 -7.82 -11.07 -31.56
N ASP A 465 -9.04 -10.95 -31.01
CA ASP A 465 -9.43 -11.65 -29.78
C ASP A 465 -9.26 -13.17 -29.93
N SER A 466 -9.59 -13.71 -31.11
CA SER A 466 -9.44 -15.15 -31.40
C SER A 466 -7.98 -15.59 -31.45
N ASP A 467 -7.09 -14.78 -32.03
CA ASP A 467 -5.66 -15.10 -32.09
C ASP A 467 -4.99 -14.99 -30.72
N TYR A 468 -5.40 -14.00 -29.92
CA TYR A 468 -4.93 -13.87 -28.54
C TYR A 468 -5.43 -15.02 -27.67
N ASP A 469 -6.71 -15.39 -27.77
CA ASP A 469 -7.27 -16.56 -27.10
C ASP A 469 -6.52 -17.85 -27.45
N THR A 470 -6.23 -18.05 -28.74
CA THR A 470 -5.45 -19.20 -29.22
C THR A 470 -4.05 -19.23 -28.61
N TYR A 471 -3.39 -18.07 -28.52
CA TYR A 471 -2.08 -17.95 -27.90
C TYR A 471 -2.11 -18.26 -26.40
N ILE A 472 -3.08 -17.71 -25.66
CA ILE A 472 -3.23 -17.97 -24.22
C ILE A 472 -3.51 -19.45 -23.96
N LYS A 473 -4.39 -20.09 -24.73
CA LYS A 473 -4.65 -21.53 -24.63
C LYS A 473 -3.38 -22.36 -24.88
N ALA A 474 -2.57 -21.99 -25.87
CA ALA A 474 -1.30 -22.67 -26.14
C ALA A 474 -0.32 -22.54 -24.96
N GLU A 475 -0.24 -21.37 -24.33
CA GLU A 475 0.64 -21.14 -23.18
C GLU A 475 0.15 -21.88 -21.92
N ILE A 476 -1.16 -21.88 -21.65
CA ILE A 476 -1.79 -22.69 -20.59
C ILE A 476 -1.43 -24.16 -20.79
N LYS A 477 -1.66 -24.69 -22.00
CA LYS A 477 -1.38 -26.09 -22.32
C LYS A 477 0.08 -26.45 -22.06
N ARG A 478 1.01 -25.61 -22.52
CA ARG A 478 2.45 -25.81 -22.32
C ARG A 478 2.80 -25.93 -20.83
N TRP A 479 2.25 -25.06 -20.00
CA TRP A 479 2.53 -25.09 -18.57
C TRP A 479 1.80 -26.20 -17.82
N ILE A 480 0.64 -26.65 -18.28
CA ILE A 480 0.02 -27.89 -17.75
C ILE A 480 0.93 -29.09 -18.03
N GLU A 481 1.44 -29.24 -19.26
CA GLU A 481 2.38 -30.32 -19.62
C GLU A 481 3.67 -30.27 -18.78
N ILE A 482 4.25 -29.08 -18.58
CA ILE A 482 5.44 -28.91 -17.72
C ILE A 482 5.15 -29.33 -16.27
N GLN A 483 4.00 -28.94 -15.73
CA GLN A 483 3.65 -29.31 -14.35
C GLN A 483 3.43 -30.81 -14.18
N GLU A 484 2.83 -31.48 -15.17
CA GLU A 484 2.70 -32.94 -15.19
C GLU A 484 4.06 -33.64 -15.29
N ASP A 485 4.97 -33.14 -16.14
CA ASP A 485 6.35 -33.64 -16.27
C ASP A 485 7.15 -33.49 -14.97
N LEU A 486 6.89 -32.41 -14.22
CA LEU A 486 7.46 -32.18 -12.89
C LEU A 486 6.79 -33.03 -11.81
N ASP A 487 5.65 -33.66 -12.09
CA ASP A 487 4.84 -34.46 -11.17
C ASP A 487 4.28 -33.65 -9.98
N ILE A 488 3.76 -32.45 -10.26
CA ILE A 488 3.07 -31.60 -9.27
C ILE A 488 1.65 -32.13 -9.01
N ASP A 489 1.23 -32.22 -7.75
CA ASP A 489 -0.02 -32.90 -7.36
C ASP A 489 -1.29 -32.07 -7.69
N VAL A 490 -1.27 -30.76 -7.43
CA VAL A 490 -2.38 -29.81 -7.76
C VAL A 490 -1.86 -28.68 -8.64
N LEU A 491 -2.46 -28.49 -9.81
CA LEU A 491 -1.95 -27.64 -10.88
C LEU A 491 -2.61 -26.26 -10.92
N VAL A 492 -1.99 -25.33 -11.64
CA VAL A 492 -2.51 -23.98 -11.94
C VAL A 492 -2.39 -23.68 -13.43
N HIS A 493 -3.21 -22.77 -13.94
CA HIS A 493 -3.17 -22.40 -15.37
C HIS A 493 -2.12 -21.34 -15.72
N GLY A 494 -1.51 -20.69 -14.72
CA GLY A 494 -0.40 -19.74 -14.89
C GLY A 494 -0.77 -18.27 -15.11
N GLU A 495 -2.07 -17.94 -15.21
CA GLU A 495 -2.59 -16.56 -15.28
C GLU A 495 -1.99 -15.70 -16.42
N PHE A 496 -1.75 -16.30 -17.59
CA PHE A 496 -1.14 -15.62 -18.75
C PHE A 496 -2.05 -14.52 -19.32
N GLU A 497 -3.36 -14.65 -19.17
CA GLU A 497 -4.37 -13.68 -19.55
C GLU A 497 -4.35 -12.42 -18.69
N ARG A 498 -3.79 -12.48 -17.47
CA ARG A 498 -3.86 -11.41 -16.46
C ARG A 498 -2.64 -10.52 -16.46
N THR A 499 -2.86 -9.20 -16.35
CA THR A 499 -1.79 -8.20 -16.16
C THR A 499 -1.53 -7.90 -14.69
N ASP A 500 -2.58 -7.92 -13.89
CA ASP A 500 -2.62 -7.51 -12.49
C ASP A 500 -3.83 -8.17 -11.84
N MET A 501 -3.69 -8.60 -10.59
CA MET A 501 -4.71 -9.41 -9.91
C MET A 501 -5.91 -8.58 -9.42
N VAL A 502 -5.89 -7.26 -9.51
CA VAL A 502 -7.04 -6.40 -9.18
C VAL A 502 -7.58 -5.72 -10.42
N GLU A 503 -6.71 -5.21 -11.31
CA GLU A 503 -7.16 -4.62 -12.58
C GLU A 503 -7.95 -5.63 -13.44
N TYR A 504 -7.53 -6.90 -13.48
CA TYR A 504 -8.21 -7.93 -14.27
C TYR A 504 -9.65 -8.16 -13.83
N PHE A 505 -9.91 -8.23 -12.52
CA PHE A 505 -11.27 -8.37 -11.98
C PHE A 505 -12.07 -7.09 -12.16
N GLY A 506 -11.47 -5.93 -11.87
CA GLY A 506 -12.13 -4.64 -12.04
C GLY A 506 -12.58 -4.39 -13.47
N GLN A 507 -11.88 -4.89 -14.50
CA GLN A 507 -12.33 -4.76 -15.89
C GLN A 507 -13.59 -5.56 -16.24
N LYS A 508 -13.94 -6.57 -15.43
CA LYS A 508 -15.07 -7.49 -15.65
C LYS A 508 -16.16 -7.37 -14.57
N LEU A 509 -16.13 -6.30 -13.79
CA LEU A 509 -17.15 -5.98 -12.79
C LEU A 509 -17.75 -4.61 -13.09
N ALA A 510 -19.06 -4.47 -12.91
CA ALA A 510 -19.69 -3.15 -12.90
C ALA A 510 -19.15 -2.32 -11.73
N GLY A 511 -19.25 -0.99 -11.82
CA GLY A 511 -18.78 -0.08 -10.77
C GLY A 511 -17.27 0.16 -10.75
N PHE A 512 -16.51 -0.47 -11.66
CA PHE A 512 -15.06 -0.29 -11.80
C PHE A 512 -14.67 0.48 -13.07
N LYS A 513 -13.58 1.26 -12.98
CA LYS A 513 -12.95 1.90 -14.13
C LYS A 513 -11.44 1.89 -14.01
N ALA A 514 -10.74 1.34 -15.01
CA ALA A 514 -9.29 1.47 -15.11
C ALA A 514 -8.91 2.85 -15.65
N THR A 515 -7.91 3.48 -15.05
CA THR A 515 -7.29 4.72 -15.57
C THR A 515 -6.22 4.38 -16.60
N LYS A 516 -5.77 5.36 -17.39
CA LYS A 516 -4.64 5.24 -18.32
C LYS A 516 -3.33 5.75 -17.73
N PHE A 517 -3.38 6.90 -17.05
CA PHE A 517 -2.22 7.59 -16.49
C PHE A 517 -2.34 7.83 -14.97
N GLY A 518 -3.32 7.22 -14.30
CA GLY A 518 -3.52 7.24 -12.85
C GLY A 518 -2.46 6.44 -12.07
N TRP A 519 -1.18 6.70 -12.33
CA TRP A 519 -0.05 6.01 -11.71
C TRP A 519 0.30 6.60 -10.35
N VAL A 520 0.58 5.74 -9.39
CA VAL A 520 1.06 6.07 -8.04
C VAL A 520 2.34 5.31 -7.76
N GLN A 521 3.32 5.95 -7.11
CA GLN A 521 4.56 5.27 -6.74
C GLN A 521 4.27 4.21 -5.66
N SER A 522 4.73 2.98 -5.87
CA SER A 522 4.61 1.90 -4.88
C SER A 522 5.94 1.65 -4.18
N TYR A 523 7.03 1.46 -4.93
CA TYR A 523 8.38 1.44 -4.38
C TYR A 523 9.42 1.67 -5.46
N GLY A 524 10.53 2.33 -5.13
CA GLY A 524 11.57 2.65 -6.10
C GLY A 524 10.98 3.25 -7.38
N SER A 525 11.37 2.74 -8.54
CA SER A 525 10.77 3.14 -9.82
C SER A 525 9.47 2.40 -10.18
N ARG A 526 9.03 1.42 -9.38
CA ARG A 526 7.77 0.69 -9.63
C ARG A 526 6.58 1.57 -9.24
N ALA A 527 5.66 1.72 -10.18
CA ALA A 527 4.40 2.41 -9.98
C ALA A 527 3.25 1.45 -10.24
N VAL A 528 2.18 1.60 -9.50
CA VAL A 528 0.90 0.88 -9.67
C VAL A 528 -0.13 1.82 -10.28
N ARG A 529 -1.16 1.25 -10.88
CA ARG A 529 -2.28 2.00 -11.46
C ARG A 529 -3.58 1.44 -10.88
N PRO A 530 -3.94 1.83 -9.64
CA PRO A 530 -5.13 1.31 -8.97
C PRO A 530 -6.38 1.58 -9.82
N PRO A 531 -7.29 0.61 -9.99
CA PRO A 531 -8.57 0.89 -10.62
C PRO A 531 -9.44 1.74 -9.69
N LEU A 532 -10.43 2.41 -10.26
CA LEU A 532 -11.42 3.20 -9.55
C LEU A 532 -12.63 2.32 -9.24
N ILE A 533 -13.03 2.20 -7.99
CA ILE A 533 -14.38 1.72 -7.64
C ILE A 533 -15.25 2.96 -7.53
N TYR A 534 -15.96 3.29 -8.60
CA TYR A 534 -16.67 4.56 -8.72
C TYR A 534 -18.18 4.44 -8.53
N GLY A 535 -18.70 3.20 -8.55
CA GLY A 535 -20.12 2.86 -8.47
C GLY A 535 -20.39 1.62 -7.64
N ASP A 536 -21.63 1.14 -7.68
CA ASP A 536 -22.06 -0.12 -7.09
C ASP A 536 -21.47 -1.29 -7.88
N VAL A 537 -20.85 -2.23 -7.18
CA VAL A 537 -20.17 -3.38 -7.80
C VAL A 537 -21.17 -4.50 -8.08
N ALA A 538 -21.18 -4.99 -9.32
CA ALA A 538 -22.02 -6.11 -9.74
C ALA A 538 -21.27 -7.04 -10.69
N PHE A 539 -21.61 -8.33 -10.61
CA PHE A 539 -21.15 -9.34 -11.57
C PHE A 539 -21.81 -9.09 -12.93
N THR A 540 -21.00 -8.99 -13.99
CA THR A 540 -21.50 -8.77 -15.35
C THR A 540 -21.35 -9.99 -16.23
N GLU A 541 -20.22 -10.71 -16.11
CA GLU A 541 -19.89 -11.89 -16.89
C GLU A 541 -18.87 -12.75 -16.15
N GLU A 542 -18.76 -14.03 -16.54
CA GLU A 542 -17.75 -14.94 -16.01
C GLU A 542 -16.33 -14.40 -16.23
N ILE A 543 -15.53 -14.40 -15.16
CA ILE A 543 -14.26 -13.69 -15.12
C ILE A 543 -13.10 -14.62 -15.48
N THR A 544 -13.08 -15.82 -14.90
CA THR A 544 -11.95 -16.77 -14.87
C THR A 544 -12.37 -18.20 -15.26
N VAL A 545 -13.67 -18.46 -15.36
CA VAL A 545 -14.24 -19.77 -15.72
C VAL A 545 -13.63 -20.30 -17.00
N LYS A 546 -13.59 -19.49 -18.06
CA LYS A 546 -13.12 -19.90 -19.39
C LYS A 546 -11.71 -20.51 -19.37
N GLU A 547 -10.74 -19.81 -18.79
CA GLU A 547 -9.35 -20.27 -18.72
C GLU A 547 -9.19 -21.44 -17.75
N SER A 548 -9.90 -21.42 -16.61
CA SER A 548 -9.84 -22.49 -15.60
C SER A 548 -10.39 -23.82 -16.14
N VAL A 549 -11.54 -23.78 -16.82
CA VAL A 549 -12.17 -24.95 -17.44
C VAL A 549 -11.31 -25.52 -18.57
N TYR A 550 -10.74 -24.65 -19.39
CA TYR A 550 -9.81 -25.09 -20.43
C TYR A 550 -8.59 -25.79 -19.83
N ALA A 551 -7.97 -25.22 -18.78
CA ALA A 551 -6.84 -25.83 -18.10
C ALA A 551 -7.20 -27.19 -17.48
N GLN A 552 -8.32 -27.29 -16.77
CA GLN A 552 -8.79 -28.55 -16.20
C GLN A 552 -9.09 -29.61 -17.27
N SER A 553 -9.51 -29.22 -18.48
CA SER A 553 -9.78 -30.17 -19.57
C SER A 553 -8.53 -30.85 -20.15
N LEU A 554 -7.34 -30.36 -19.82
CA LEU A 554 -6.06 -30.84 -20.36
C LEU A 554 -5.40 -31.92 -19.49
N THR A 555 -5.89 -32.15 -18.26
CA THR A 555 -5.28 -33.06 -17.29
C THR A 555 -6.35 -33.73 -16.42
N ASP A 556 -6.04 -34.91 -15.88
CA ASP A 556 -6.84 -35.57 -14.86
C ASP A 556 -6.49 -35.09 -13.44
N ARG A 557 -5.41 -34.31 -13.26
CA ARG A 557 -5.05 -33.71 -11.97
C ARG A 557 -5.97 -32.53 -11.64
N PRO A 558 -6.23 -32.22 -10.36
CA PRO A 558 -6.99 -31.04 -9.98
C PRO A 558 -6.28 -29.76 -10.42
N VAL A 559 -7.01 -28.85 -11.06
CA VAL A 559 -6.54 -27.50 -11.42
C VAL A 559 -7.25 -26.47 -10.55
N LYS A 560 -6.50 -25.51 -9.99
CA LYS A 560 -7.06 -24.42 -9.18
C LYS A 560 -7.79 -23.39 -10.03
N GLY A 561 -9.00 -23.02 -9.63
CA GLY A 561 -9.62 -21.75 -9.99
C GLY A 561 -8.97 -20.62 -9.19
N MET A 562 -8.68 -19.48 -9.81
CA MET A 562 -7.87 -18.42 -9.19
C MET A 562 -8.64 -17.10 -9.11
N LEU A 563 -8.94 -16.63 -7.90
CA LEU A 563 -9.63 -15.38 -7.62
C LEU A 563 -8.83 -14.49 -6.67
N THR A 564 -9.09 -13.19 -6.75
CA THR A 564 -8.61 -12.22 -5.75
C THR A 564 -9.74 -11.89 -4.80
N ALA A 565 -9.46 -11.90 -3.50
CA ALA A 565 -10.44 -11.71 -2.47
C ALA A 565 -10.91 -10.23 -2.35
N PRO A 566 -12.10 -9.98 -1.75
CA PRO A 566 -12.71 -8.65 -1.73
C PRO A 566 -11.84 -7.57 -1.07
N VAL A 567 -11.18 -7.87 0.05
CA VAL A 567 -10.42 -6.85 0.80
C VAL A 567 -9.20 -6.40 0.01
N THR A 568 -8.57 -7.30 -0.73
CA THR A 568 -7.45 -7.01 -1.64
C THR A 568 -7.90 -6.16 -2.80
N ILE A 569 -9.03 -6.50 -3.41
CA ILE A 569 -9.61 -5.69 -4.49
C ILE A 569 -9.84 -4.26 -4.01
N ILE A 570 -10.39 -4.04 -2.81
CA ILE A 570 -10.63 -2.67 -2.32
C ILE A 570 -9.34 -1.97 -1.87
N ASN A 571 -8.41 -2.64 -1.19
CA ASN A 571 -7.18 -2.04 -0.66
C ASN A 571 -6.20 -1.63 -1.77
N TRP A 572 -6.27 -2.28 -2.93
CA TRP A 572 -5.48 -1.95 -4.12
C TRP A 572 -6.26 -1.17 -5.18
N SER A 573 -7.44 -0.65 -4.82
CA SER A 573 -8.24 0.26 -5.64
C SER A 573 -8.38 1.63 -4.99
N PHE A 574 -8.73 2.63 -5.79
CA PHE A 574 -9.31 3.86 -5.27
C PHE A 574 -10.81 3.67 -5.04
N VAL A 575 -11.16 3.40 -3.78
CA VAL A 575 -12.54 3.09 -3.34
C VAL A 575 -13.37 4.36 -3.23
N ARG A 576 -14.62 4.36 -3.73
CA ARG A 576 -15.61 5.44 -3.50
C ARG A 576 -15.71 5.81 -2.02
N ASP A 577 -15.98 7.07 -1.75
CA ASP A 577 -15.92 7.69 -0.43
C ASP A 577 -17.29 8.13 0.13
N ASP A 578 -18.38 7.73 -0.53
CA ASP A 578 -19.75 8.07 -0.15
C ASP A 578 -20.47 6.98 0.67
N ILE A 579 -19.90 5.78 0.77
CA ILE A 579 -20.39 4.66 1.60
C ILE A 579 -19.22 3.99 2.35
N PRO A 580 -19.47 3.22 3.44
CA PRO A 580 -18.42 2.50 4.17
C PRO A 580 -17.65 1.51 3.28
N LYS A 581 -16.35 1.35 3.54
CA LYS A 581 -15.50 0.39 2.80
C LYS A 581 -15.97 -1.06 2.94
N SER A 582 -16.49 -1.44 4.10
CA SER A 582 -17.04 -2.77 4.35
C SER A 582 -18.26 -3.06 3.48
N GLU A 583 -19.11 -2.06 3.23
CA GLU A 583 -20.22 -2.19 2.28
C GLU A 583 -19.71 -2.44 0.86
N VAL A 584 -18.66 -1.70 0.42
CA VAL A 584 -18.03 -1.95 -0.90
C VAL A 584 -17.39 -3.34 -0.97
N ALA A 585 -16.70 -3.78 0.09
CA ALA A 585 -16.15 -5.14 0.18
C ALA A 585 -17.25 -6.19 0.05
N ASN A 586 -18.41 -5.98 0.66
CA ASN A 586 -19.55 -6.90 0.56
C ASN A 586 -20.15 -6.92 -0.85
N GLN A 587 -20.21 -5.78 -1.55
CA GLN A 587 -20.63 -5.75 -2.96
C GLN A 587 -19.67 -6.57 -3.85
N VAL A 588 -18.35 -6.38 -3.67
CA VAL A 588 -17.33 -7.20 -4.34
C VAL A 588 -17.49 -8.67 -3.96
N GLY A 589 -17.73 -8.96 -2.69
CA GLY A 589 -17.87 -10.30 -2.15
C GLY A 589 -19.03 -11.08 -2.76
N LEU A 590 -20.19 -10.43 -2.92
CA LEU A 590 -21.36 -11.00 -3.63
C LEU A 590 -21.06 -11.24 -5.11
N ALA A 591 -20.38 -10.31 -5.78
CA ALA A 591 -20.03 -10.47 -7.19
C ALA A 591 -19.11 -11.67 -7.41
N LEU A 592 -18.10 -11.82 -6.55
CA LEU A 592 -17.17 -12.94 -6.59
C LEU A 592 -17.81 -14.26 -6.13
N ARG A 593 -18.81 -14.22 -5.25
CA ARG A 593 -19.59 -15.41 -4.90
C ARG A 593 -20.21 -16.06 -6.14
N THR A 594 -20.76 -15.26 -7.05
CA THR A 594 -21.29 -15.75 -8.34
C THR A 594 -20.21 -16.39 -9.22
N GLU A 595 -19.00 -15.83 -9.24
CA GLU A 595 -17.86 -16.42 -9.95
C GLU A 595 -17.40 -17.75 -9.33
N VAL A 596 -17.36 -17.83 -7.99
CA VAL A 596 -17.05 -19.07 -7.25
C VAL A 596 -18.08 -20.16 -7.58
N GLU A 597 -19.37 -19.82 -7.56
CA GLU A 597 -20.46 -20.74 -7.92
C GLU A 597 -20.36 -21.19 -9.38
N ALA A 598 -19.98 -20.30 -10.30
CA ALA A 598 -19.79 -20.61 -11.71
C ALA A 598 -18.59 -21.53 -11.96
N LEU A 599 -17.47 -21.31 -11.26
CA LEU A 599 -16.30 -22.20 -11.27
C LEU A 599 -16.68 -23.62 -10.81
N GLU A 600 -17.37 -23.73 -9.68
CA GLU A 600 -17.81 -25.04 -9.15
C GLU A 600 -18.80 -25.73 -10.11
N ALA A 601 -19.77 -24.99 -10.66
CA ALA A 601 -20.74 -25.52 -11.61
C ALA A 601 -20.08 -26.05 -12.90
N ASN A 602 -18.92 -25.51 -13.28
CA ASN A 602 -18.13 -25.98 -14.41
C ASN A 602 -17.03 -26.99 -14.04
N GLY A 603 -17.10 -27.58 -12.84
CA GLY A 603 -16.26 -28.70 -12.43
C GLY A 603 -14.92 -28.32 -11.79
N ILE A 604 -14.68 -27.05 -11.49
CA ILE A 604 -13.50 -26.61 -10.75
C ILE A 604 -13.76 -26.78 -9.26
N ARG A 605 -13.07 -27.73 -8.63
CA ARG A 605 -13.33 -28.17 -7.24
C ARG A 605 -12.22 -27.81 -6.25
N VAL A 606 -11.17 -27.16 -6.72
CA VAL A 606 -10.18 -26.47 -5.89
C VAL A 606 -10.19 -25.02 -6.32
N ILE A 607 -10.65 -24.11 -5.46
CA ILE A 607 -10.80 -22.69 -5.78
C ILE A 607 -9.97 -21.90 -4.78
N GLN A 608 -9.00 -21.16 -5.28
CA GLN A 608 -8.13 -20.31 -4.49
C GLN A 608 -8.59 -18.86 -4.57
N VAL A 609 -8.79 -18.24 -3.41
CA VAL A 609 -9.24 -16.85 -3.26
C VAL A 609 -8.21 -16.12 -2.40
N ASP A 610 -7.34 -15.33 -3.06
CA ASP A 610 -6.14 -14.77 -2.43
C ASP A 610 -6.40 -13.43 -1.76
N GLU A 611 -5.94 -13.28 -0.52
CA GLU A 611 -6.14 -12.09 0.31
C GLU A 611 -4.79 -11.46 0.74
N PRO A 612 -3.88 -11.14 -0.19
CA PRO A 612 -2.57 -10.61 0.15
C PRO A 612 -2.62 -9.22 0.75
N ALA A 613 -3.72 -8.46 0.63
CA ALA A 613 -3.82 -7.11 1.19
C ALA A 613 -4.53 -7.03 2.55
N LEU A 614 -4.83 -8.18 3.21
CA LEU A 614 -5.52 -8.19 4.51
C LEU A 614 -4.77 -7.34 5.56
N ARG A 615 -3.48 -7.62 5.74
CA ARG A 615 -2.68 -6.89 6.74
C ARG A 615 -2.44 -5.43 6.34
N GLU A 616 -2.45 -5.13 5.04
CA GLU A 616 -2.21 -3.77 4.53
C GLU A 616 -3.31 -2.78 4.88
N GLY A 617 -4.54 -3.28 5.02
CA GLY A 617 -5.70 -2.47 5.36
C GLY A 617 -5.85 -2.24 6.87
N LEU A 618 -5.00 -2.85 7.71
CA LEU A 618 -5.07 -2.67 9.16
C LEU A 618 -5.02 -1.16 9.51
N PRO A 619 -5.94 -0.69 10.35
CA PRO A 619 -5.84 0.63 10.96
C PRO A 619 -4.51 0.78 11.72
N LEU A 620 -3.99 2.00 11.84
CA LEU A 620 -2.73 2.24 12.58
C LEU A 620 -2.86 2.03 14.09
N LYS A 621 -4.09 2.05 14.62
CA LYS A 621 -4.40 1.78 16.02
C LYS A 621 -5.03 0.41 16.17
N GLU A 622 -4.44 -0.39 17.05
CA GLU A 622 -4.89 -1.73 17.39
C GLU A 622 -6.35 -1.75 17.88
N SER A 623 -6.78 -0.69 18.57
CA SER A 623 -8.16 -0.52 19.04
C SER A 623 -9.23 -0.60 17.94
N ARG A 624 -8.84 -0.39 16.67
CA ARG A 624 -9.72 -0.49 15.49
C ARG A 624 -9.52 -1.75 14.67
N TRP A 625 -8.58 -2.63 15.03
CA TRP A 625 -8.31 -3.85 14.28
C TRP A 625 -9.49 -4.80 14.27
N LYS A 626 -10.16 -4.96 15.42
CA LYS A 626 -11.27 -5.90 15.57
C LYS A 626 -12.36 -5.69 14.52
N GLU A 627 -12.87 -4.47 14.39
CA GLU A 627 -13.94 -4.15 13.43
C GLU A 627 -13.48 -4.42 11.98
N TYR A 628 -12.27 -3.97 11.62
CA TYR A 628 -11.70 -4.21 10.30
C TYR A 628 -11.56 -5.70 9.98
N LEU A 629 -11.05 -6.49 10.92
CA LEU A 629 -10.81 -7.92 10.73
C LEU A 629 -12.13 -8.71 10.69
N GLU A 630 -13.14 -8.33 11.49
CA GLU A 630 -14.49 -8.91 11.43
C GLU A 630 -15.15 -8.64 10.07
N ASP A 631 -15.06 -7.40 9.56
CA ASP A 631 -15.57 -7.04 8.23
C ASP A 631 -14.83 -7.79 7.10
N ALA A 632 -13.50 -7.91 7.22
CA ALA A 632 -12.69 -8.63 6.26
C ALA A 632 -13.08 -10.12 6.18
N VAL A 633 -13.17 -10.78 7.35
CA VAL A 633 -13.62 -12.18 7.46
C VAL A 633 -15.01 -12.34 6.87
N TYR A 634 -15.94 -11.46 7.22
CA TYR A 634 -17.31 -11.52 6.70
C TYR A 634 -17.34 -11.45 5.17
N SER A 635 -16.61 -10.51 4.56
CA SER A 635 -16.57 -10.37 3.10
C SER A 635 -15.91 -11.57 2.40
N PHE A 636 -14.87 -12.16 2.99
CA PHE A 636 -14.23 -13.37 2.47
C PHE A 636 -15.17 -14.57 2.51
N LYS A 637 -15.86 -14.79 3.63
CA LYS A 637 -16.84 -15.87 3.80
C LYS A 637 -18.04 -15.68 2.88
N LEU A 638 -18.50 -14.44 2.72
CA LEU A 638 -19.55 -14.10 1.75
C LEU A 638 -19.21 -14.57 0.34
N THR A 639 -17.94 -14.49 -0.07
CA THR A 639 -17.46 -14.99 -1.36
C THR A 639 -17.38 -16.51 -1.43
N THR A 640 -16.92 -17.18 -0.38
CA THR A 640 -16.42 -18.56 -0.48
C THR A 640 -17.35 -19.64 0.07
N THR A 641 -18.37 -19.30 0.85
CA THR A 641 -19.16 -20.30 1.60
C THR A 641 -20.26 -21.00 0.81
N SER A 642 -20.57 -20.57 -0.42
CA SER A 642 -21.61 -21.21 -1.27
C SER A 642 -21.24 -22.60 -1.78
N VAL A 643 -19.95 -22.94 -1.76
CA VAL A 643 -19.45 -24.19 -2.35
C VAL A 643 -19.85 -25.42 -1.54
N LYS A 644 -19.95 -26.55 -2.23
CA LYS A 644 -20.19 -27.86 -1.60
C LYS A 644 -19.07 -28.23 -0.64
N ASN A 645 -19.37 -29.14 0.28
CA ASN A 645 -18.40 -29.62 1.28
C ASN A 645 -17.20 -30.35 0.65
N ASP A 646 -17.37 -30.93 -0.53
CA ASP A 646 -16.35 -31.65 -1.28
C ASP A 646 -15.56 -30.77 -2.27
N THR A 647 -15.78 -29.46 -2.24
CA THR A 647 -14.95 -28.43 -2.89
C THR A 647 -13.99 -27.84 -1.86
N GLN A 648 -12.71 -27.68 -2.23
CA GLN A 648 -11.69 -27.05 -1.40
C GLN A 648 -11.57 -25.56 -1.71
N ILE A 649 -11.63 -24.74 -0.67
CA ILE A 649 -11.26 -23.32 -0.70
C ILE A 649 -9.82 -23.17 -0.23
N HIS A 650 -8.97 -22.62 -1.10
CA HIS A 650 -7.60 -22.24 -0.79
C HIS A 650 -7.52 -20.73 -0.60
N THR A 651 -6.59 -20.24 0.22
CA THR A 651 -6.25 -18.81 0.25
C THR A 651 -4.75 -18.62 0.44
N HIS A 652 -4.18 -17.67 -0.30
CA HIS A 652 -2.80 -17.24 -0.14
C HIS A 652 -2.70 -15.87 0.52
N MET A 653 -1.72 -15.71 1.42
CA MET A 653 -1.38 -14.46 2.08
C MET A 653 0.13 -14.18 1.99
N CYS A 654 0.50 -12.98 1.56
CA CYS A 654 1.89 -12.54 1.34
C CYS A 654 2.58 -11.96 2.60
N TYR A 655 2.41 -12.59 3.76
CA TYR A 655 3.08 -12.17 5.01
C TYR A 655 3.71 -13.36 5.71
N SER A 656 4.67 -13.10 6.59
CA SER A 656 5.36 -14.12 7.37
C SER A 656 5.18 -13.97 8.89
N ASP A 657 4.41 -12.98 9.32
CA ASP A 657 4.14 -12.67 10.73
C ASP A 657 2.62 -12.60 10.92
N PHE A 658 2.12 -13.37 11.89
CA PHE A 658 0.68 -13.62 12.10
C PHE A 658 0.28 -13.66 13.56
N ASP A 659 1.21 -13.40 14.48
CA ASP A 659 0.97 -13.55 15.92
C ASP A 659 -0.30 -12.78 16.34
N ASP A 660 -0.49 -11.58 15.77
CA ASP A 660 -1.62 -10.72 16.10
C ASP A 660 -2.90 -10.97 15.28
N ILE A 661 -2.90 -11.84 14.27
CA ILE A 661 -4.05 -12.07 13.36
C ILE A 661 -4.39 -13.55 13.11
N ILE A 662 -3.80 -14.49 13.86
CA ILE A 662 -4.01 -15.93 13.65
C ILE A 662 -5.48 -16.36 13.81
N ASP A 663 -6.19 -15.76 14.77
CA ASP A 663 -7.62 -16.00 14.99
C ASP A 663 -8.45 -15.57 13.77
N THR A 664 -8.08 -14.44 13.15
CA THR A 664 -8.72 -13.96 11.91
C THR A 664 -8.51 -14.96 10.78
N ILE A 665 -7.29 -15.49 10.62
CA ILE A 665 -6.97 -16.48 9.58
C ILE A 665 -7.80 -17.74 9.77
N SER A 666 -7.92 -18.23 11.01
CA SER A 666 -8.78 -19.38 11.30
C SER A 666 -10.24 -19.07 10.98
N ALA A 667 -10.71 -17.86 11.29
CA ALA A 667 -12.09 -17.42 11.06
C ALA A 667 -12.47 -17.28 9.58
N LEU A 668 -11.50 -17.15 8.66
CA LEU A 668 -11.75 -17.20 7.20
C LEU A 668 -12.38 -18.54 6.76
N ASP A 669 -12.19 -19.61 7.54
CA ASP A 669 -12.67 -20.97 7.25
C ASP A 669 -12.24 -21.52 5.87
N ALA A 670 -11.08 -21.09 5.38
CA ALA A 670 -10.43 -21.70 4.22
C ALA A 670 -9.97 -23.12 4.55
N ASP A 671 -10.11 -24.05 3.60
CA ASP A 671 -9.74 -25.45 3.80
C ASP A 671 -8.21 -25.62 3.79
N VAL A 672 -7.51 -24.85 2.94
CA VAL A 672 -6.05 -24.80 2.85
C VAL A 672 -5.56 -23.35 2.83
N ILE A 673 -4.59 -23.02 3.67
CA ILE A 673 -3.90 -21.71 3.62
C ILE A 673 -2.48 -21.87 3.10
N SER A 674 -1.97 -20.88 2.37
CA SER A 674 -0.57 -20.82 1.95
C SER A 674 0.07 -19.47 2.30
N ILE A 675 1.27 -19.52 2.86
CA ILE A 675 1.91 -18.40 3.56
C ILE A 675 3.39 -18.27 3.14
N GLU A 676 3.88 -17.03 3.01
CA GLU A 676 5.30 -16.74 2.76
C GLU A 676 6.16 -16.97 4.01
N THR A 677 7.22 -17.79 3.91
CA THR A 677 8.08 -18.10 5.09
C THR A 677 9.57 -18.21 4.81
N SER A 678 10.01 -18.36 3.56
CA SER A 678 11.41 -18.74 3.31
C SER A 678 12.45 -17.69 3.76
N ARG A 679 12.01 -16.42 3.96
CA ARG A 679 12.85 -15.29 4.39
C ARG A 679 12.80 -14.98 5.88
N SER A 680 11.82 -15.48 6.63
CA SER A 680 11.57 -15.07 8.03
C SER A 680 12.49 -15.75 9.05
N HIS A 681 13.58 -16.39 8.60
CA HIS A 681 14.55 -17.13 9.43
C HIS A 681 13.97 -18.17 10.41
N GLY A 682 12.67 -18.50 10.32
CA GLY A 682 11.99 -19.48 11.16
C GLY A 682 11.22 -18.91 12.35
N GLU A 683 11.10 -17.58 12.49
CA GLU A 683 10.33 -16.94 13.57
C GLU A 683 8.84 -17.35 13.55
N ILE A 684 8.28 -17.64 12.37
CA ILE A 684 6.87 -18.07 12.23
C ILE A 684 6.59 -19.48 12.78
N ILE A 685 7.61 -20.34 12.88
CA ILE A 685 7.40 -21.74 13.27
C ILE A 685 7.08 -21.83 14.76
N SER A 686 7.64 -20.94 15.59
CA SER A 686 7.28 -20.83 17.00
C SER A 686 5.81 -20.46 17.22
N THR A 687 5.21 -19.64 16.35
CA THR A 687 3.78 -19.30 16.44
C THR A 687 2.91 -20.56 16.36
N PHE A 688 3.25 -21.49 15.47
CA PHE A 688 2.52 -22.76 15.32
C PHE A 688 2.87 -23.81 16.39
N GLU A 689 3.95 -23.62 17.15
CA GLU A 689 4.21 -24.43 18.35
C GLU A 689 3.30 -24.01 19.53
N GLU A 690 2.93 -22.73 19.59
CA GLU A 690 2.06 -22.17 20.64
C GLU A 690 0.57 -22.21 20.28
N VAL A 691 0.23 -22.03 19.00
CA VAL A 691 -1.14 -21.98 18.49
C VAL A 691 -1.43 -23.22 17.64
N THR A 692 -2.43 -24.00 18.06
CA THR A 692 -2.88 -25.15 17.27
C THR A 692 -3.75 -24.70 16.09
N TYR A 693 -3.25 -24.89 14.87
CA TYR A 693 -4.03 -24.71 13.64
C TYR A 693 -4.61 -26.04 13.18
N ASP A 694 -5.94 -26.12 13.03
CA ASP A 694 -6.67 -27.37 12.82
C ASP A 694 -6.99 -27.67 11.34
N LYS A 695 -6.58 -26.81 10.41
CA LYS A 695 -6.79 -26.95 8.96
C LYS A 695 -5.50 -27.26 8.20
N GLU A 696 -5.56 -27.40 6.88
CA GLU A 696 -4.37 -27.65 6.06
C GLU A 696 -3.59 -26.36 5.79
N ILE A 697 -2.27 -26.46 5.73
CA ILE A 697 -1.36 -25.30 5.65
C ILE A 697 -0.14 -25.59 4.79
N GLY A 698 0.26 -24.61 3.98
CA GLY A 698 1.47 -24.62 3.16
C GLY A 698 2.39 -23.46 3.52
N LEU A 699 3.53 -23.78 4.13
CA LEU A 699 4.58 -22.79 4.42
C LEU A 699 5.57 -22.78 3.24
N GLY A 700 5.78 -21.61 2.64
CA GLY A 700 6.60 -21.49 1.44
C GLY A 700 8.04 -22.00 1.63
N VAL A 701 8.44 -23.00 0.84
CA VAL A 701 9.76 -23.65 0.95
C VAL A 701 10.81 -23.09 -0.03
N TYR A 702 10.40 -22.14 -0.88
CA TYR A 702 11.19 -21.55 -1.95
C TYR A 702 10.96 -20.03 -2.03
N ASP A 703 12.04 -19.25 -1.83
CA ASP A 703 12.09 -17.79 -2.02
C ASP A 703 11.92 -17.42 -3.49
N ILE A 704 10.70 -17.05 -3.87
CA ILE A 704 10.42 -16.64 -5.24
C ILE A 704 10.95 -15.25 -5.56
N HIS A 705 11.49 -14.46 -4.63
CA HIS A 705 11.99 -13.10 -4.91
C HIS A 705 13.49 -13.09 -5.24
N SER A 706 14.15 -14.24 -5.17
CA SER A 706 15.54 -14.44 -5.58
C SER A 706 15.60 -15.19 -6.93
N PRO A 707 16.51 -14.82 -7.84
CA PRO A 707 16.77 -15.64 -9.05
C PRO A 707 17.59 -16.90 -8.75
N ARG A 708 18.05 -17.09 -7.50
CA ARG A 708 18.81 -18.26 -7.07
C ARG A 708 17.89 -19.48 -7.00
N VAL A 709 18.28 -20.58 -7.65
CA VAL A 709 17.63 -21.89 -7.49
C VAL A 709 18.09 -22.49 -6.15
N PRO A 710 17.18 -22.77 -5.20
CA PRO A 710 17.53 -23.46 -3.96
C PRO A 710 17.93 -24.90 -4.23
N THR A 711 18.84 -25.43 -3.40
CA THR A 711 19.24 -26.85 -3.46
C THR A 711 18.16 -27.76 -2.86
N VAL A 712 18.18 -29.04 -3.21
CA VAL A 712 17.27 -30.05 -2.66
C VAL A 712 17.39 -30.11 -1.14
N GLU A 713 18.61 -30.05 -0.62
CA GLU A 713 18.91 -30.08 0.82
C GLU A 713 18.32 -28.87 1.55
N GLU A 714 18.43 -27.67 0.98
CA GLU A 714 17.80 -26.47 1.56
C GLU A 714 16.28 -26.59 1.64
N ILE A 715 15.64 -27.15 0.60
CA ILE A 715 14.19 -27.37 0.60
C ILE A 715 13.81 -28.43 1.63
N GLN A 716 14.56 -29.52 1.73
CA GLN A 716 14.34 -30.56 2.74
C GLN A 716 14.44 -30.01 4.16
N ASP A 717 15.42 -29.14 4.43
CA ASP A 717 15.58 -28.52 5.73
C ASP A 717 14.38 -27.62 6.07
N ASN A 718 13.85 -26.87 5.10
CA ASN A 718 12.64 -26.07 5.28
C ASN A 718 11.42 -26.95 5.58
N ILE A 719 11.23 -28.04 4.83
CA ILE A 719 10.14 -29.01 5.05
C ILE A 719 10.26 -29.63 6.45
N LYS A 720 11.44 -30.16 6.80
CA LYS A 720 11.71 -30.79 8.10
C LYS A 720 11.51 -29.82 9.26
N ARG A 721 11.77 -28.53 9.05
CA ARG A 721 11.55 -27.50 10.06
C ARG A 721 10.06 -27.28 10.32
N ALA A 722 9.25 -27.15 9.26
CA ALA A 722 7.80 -27.01 9.38
C ALA A 722 7.15 -28.24 10.07
N LEU A 723 7.61 -29.44 9.72
CA LEU A 723 7.13 -30.71 10.30
C LEU A 723 7.48 -30.91 11.79
N ARG A 724 8.20 -29.98 12.43
CA ARG A 724 8.37 -29.97 13.90
C ARG A 724 7.13 -29.48 14.62
N ALA A 725 6.36 -28.59 13.98
CA ALA A 725 5.19 -27.96 14.55
C ALA A 725 3.87 -28.42 13.89
N ILE A 726 3.92 -28.77 12.59
CA ILE A 726 2.73 -29.09 11.79
C ILE A 726 2.64 -30.60 11.52
N ASP A 727 1.44 -31.18 11.68
CA ASP A 727 1.21 -32.59 11.34
C ASP A 727 1.46 -32.82 9.83
N VAL A 728 2.16 -33.92 9.51
CA VAL A 728 2.47 -34.31 8.12
C VAL A 728 1.22 -34.45 7.24
N LYS A 729 0.05 -34.75 7.83
CA LYS A 729 -1.24 -34.85 7.14
C LYS A 729 -1.86 -33.51 6.81
N GLN A 730 -1.43 -32.44 7.49
CA GLN A 730 -1.92 -31.07 7.27
C GLN A 730 -1.02 -30.27 6.31
N PHE A 731 0.24 -30.69 6.12
CA PHE A 731 1.25 -29.87 5.49
C PHE A 731 1.29 -29.99 3.96
N TRP A 732 1.20 -28.86 3.25
CA TRP A 732 1.35 -28.71 1.80
C TRP A 732 2.73 -28.16 1.43
N ILE A 733 3.22 -28.53 0.24
CA ILE A 733 4.49 -28.04 -0.29
C ILE A 733 4.25 -27.08 -1.46
N ASN A 734 4.63 -25.82 -1.29
CA ASN A 734 4.50 -24.76 -2.28
C ASN A 734 5.67 -23.75 -2.20
N PRO A 735 5.89 -22.96 -3.27
CA PRO A 735 6.71 -21.75 -3.21
C PRO A 735 6.12 -20.69 -2.28
N ASP A 736 6.91 -19.66 -1.93
CA ASP A 736 6.43 -18.51 -1.14
C ASP A 736 5.24 -17.78 -1.79
N CYS A 737 5.32 -17.48 -3.09
CA CYS A 737 4.27 -16.72 -3.79
C CYS A 737 4.22 -17.12 -5.29
N GLY A 738 3.48 -16.39 -6.11
CA GLY A 738 3.40 -16.56 -7.56
C GLY A 738 4.75 -16.35 -8.29
N LEU A 739 4.93 -17.05 -9.41
CA LEU A 739 6.20 -17.13 -10.14
C LEU A 739 6.32 -16.13 -11.31
N LYS A 740 5.37 -15.18 -11.42
CA LYS A 740 5.30 -14.16 -12.49
C LYS A 740 6.58 -13.38 -12.74
N THR A 741 7.33 -13.08 -11.68
CA THR A 741 8.55 -12.24 -11.75
C THR A 741 9.81 -13.05 -12.03
N ARG A 742 9.73 -14.38 -12.02
CA ARG A 742 10.83 -15.30 -12.31
C ARG A 742 10.97 -15.57 -13.80
N LYS A 743 12.11 -16.14 -14.18
CA LYS A 743 12.37 -16.63 -15.54
C LYS A 743 12.08 -18.13 -15.61
N GLU A 744 11.69 -18.58 -16.79
CA GLU A 744 11.31 -19.98 -17.00
C GLU A 744 12.41 -21.00 -16.59
N PRO A 745 13.69 -20.83 -16.93
CA PRO A 745 14.71 -21.81 -16.56
C PRO A 745 14.92 -21.95 -15.05
N GLU A 746 14.92 -20.83 -14.31
CA GLU A 746 15.04 -20.84 -12.84
C GLU A 746 13.79 -21.44 -12.19
N THR A 747 12.60 -21.14 -12.73
CA THR A 747 11.33 -21.69 -12.23
C THR A 747 11.26 -23.20 -12.38
N ILE A 748 11.56 -23.74 -13.56
CA ILE A 748 11.49 -25.19 -13.79
C ILE A 748 12.52 -25.92 -12.92
N ALA A 749 13.73 -25.38 -12.80
CA ALA A 749 14.77 -25.97 -11.95
C ALA A 749 14.36 -26.01 -10.47
N ALA A 750 13.87 -24.89 -9.92
CA ALA A 750 13.44 -24.80 -8.53
C ALA A 750 12.25 -25.72 -8.22
N LEU A 751 11.24 -25.78 -9.11
CA LEU A 751 10.08 -26.66 -8.93
C LEU A 751 10.46 -28.14 -9.02
N LYS A 752 11.39 -28.50 -9.90
CA LYS A 752 11.92 -29.87 -10.00
C LYS A 752 12.60 -30.30 -8.69
N ASP A 753 13.45 -29.43 -8.15
CA ASP A 753 14.15 -29.72 -6.90
C ASP A 753 13.18 -29.75 -5.71
N MET A 754 12.13 -28.91 -5.72
CA MET A 754 11.04 -28.96 -4.74
C MET A 754 10.31 -30.30 -4.76
N VAL A 755 9.85 -30.77 -5.93
CA VAL A 755 9.14 -32.06 -6.02
C VAL A 755 10.06 -33.22 -5.64
N LYS A 756 11.35 -33.16 -6.03
CA LYS A 756 12.34 -34.17 -5.63
C LYS A 756 12.50 -34.21 -4.10
N ALA A 757 12.73 -33.07 -3.46
CA ALA A 757 12.83 -32.97 -2.00
C ALA A 757 11.59 -33.55 -1.31
N THR A 758 10.39 -33.18 -1.77
CA THR A 758 9.13 -33.68 -1.21
C THR A 758 9.01 -35.20 -1.30
N LYS A 759 9.33 -35.80 -2.45
CA LYS A 759 9.25 -37.26 -2.63
C LYS A 759 10.22 -38.00 -1.70
N GLU A 760 11.42 -37.46 -1.51
CA GLU A 760 12.42 -38.03 -0.60
C GLU A 760 11.92 -37.98 0.85
N ILE A 761 11.38 -36.85 1.32
CA ILE A 761 10.79 -36.74 2.66
C ILE A 761 9.56 -37.64 2.82
N ARG A 762 8.65 -37.64 1.84
CA ARG A 762 7.42 -38.46 1.85
C ARG A 762 7.74 -39.95 2.02
N ALA A 763 8.84 -40.44 1.44
CA ALA A 763 9.28 -41.81 1.61
C ALA A 763 9.69 -42.14 3.05
N GLU A 764 10.22 -41.17 3.82
CA GLU A 764 10.57 -41.35 5.24
C GLU A 764 9.32 -41.65 6.09
N TYR A 765 8.16 -41.05 5.75
CA TYR A 765 6.89 -41.22 6.49
C TYR A 765 6.07 -42.44 6.04
N GLN A 766 6.18 -42.85 4.77
CA GLN A 766 5.49 -44.05 4.25
C GLN A 766 6.03 -45.36 4.84
N VAL A 767 7.25 -45.36 5.39
CA VAL A 767 7.86 -46.54 6.03
C VAL A 767 7.30 -46.76 7.44
N THR A 768 6.70 -45.74 8.07
CA THR A 768 6.13 -45.79 9.43
C THR A 768 4.64 -46.12 9.53
N GLU A 769 3.88 -46.09 8.42
CA GLU A 769 2.44 -46.44 8.38
C GLU A 769 2.16 -47.90 7.93
N LYS A 770 3.19 -48.74 7.80
CA LYS A 770 3.06 -50.21 7.67
C LYS A 770 3.31 -50.90 8.99
#